data_AF-A0A7K9WDS8-F1
#
_entry.id   AF-A0A7K9WDS8-F1
#
_cell.length_a   1.000
_cell.length_b   1.000
_cell.length_c   1.000
_cell.angle_alpha   90.00
_cell.angle_beta   90.00
_cell.angle_gamma   90.00
#
_symmetry.space_group_name_H-M   'P 1'
#
loop_
_entity.id
_entity.type
_entity.pdbx_description
1 polymer ?
#
loop_
_entity_poly.entity_id
_entity_poly.type
_entity_poly.pdbx_seq_one_letter_code
_entity_poly.pdbx_strand_id
1 'polypeptide(L)'
;GFVVGHAGLYQALAMFAVAYFIIGMTVLSVCAIATNGALDAGGAYYMISRALGPEFGGSIGIMFFLANVCGSALYVLGLVEAVVDSFGIPPGQEAGTGVHVLPQSYWYELLYGTVLLALCLLVCLVGASIYAKATFLIFLIVAAVLGTILVSFFATRPLKVPIHLPHLNGSETDNGFFTGFSLNTLRDNLGGGYGVDYTTGQMMSFSSVFAVMFNGCTGIMAGSNMSGDLKRPSYSIPRGTISAVLFTYLVYNLLAFLMCATCNRILLQKDYGFLRDISIFPPLVTVGIYAATLSAAMSNLIGASRILYALARDDLFGRALALAKKTSASGNPVMAVIISWLVVQVVLFSGKLNTIASVVTTFFLLVYATVNLACLALEWASAPNFRPTFRYFTWHTCLLGIAGCCVMMFLISPVSASASLGFLLLLLLALHYLSPSSTWGYISQALIFHQVRKYLLMLDVRKDHVKFWRPQMLLMVQNPRGSARLIDFVNDLKKSGLYVLGHVELQDLDMLPSDPLQPQQDSWLSLVDKLNVKAFVSLTLAPSVRHGVRQLLFTSGLGGMRPNTLVLGFYDDEAPQDGLARHPAFTSTREEVRLGFPPLRTPTTPKLLSAREYVGIVADALKMLRNVLLARQLESLDKAWELRRAASPPPTIHVWPVNLLRPDSARYADTCSLFLLQMACVLNMARAWRRARLRLFLCVEAGTMPHAQEEKLRQLLKDLRIQAQIQLVPWDAITRLHWQTCRGPPGGPAEEEEEDEGVVNFPTNTTQVSDEYVCAANKLVLEQSPAPAVRFLYLPRPPADTSLYPLYLHQLELLTRGLGPTVLVHGVSAVTSTQL
;
A
#
# COMPACT_ATOMS: atom_id res chain seq x y z
N GLY A 1 15.16 -27.15 -35.73
CA GLY A 1 14.99 -28.60 -35.90
C GLY A 1 14.00 -29.14 -34.89
N PHE A 2 14.46 -29.34 -33.65
CA PHE A 2 13.71 -29.97 -32.55
C PHE A 2 12.21 -29.65 -32.47
N VAL A 3 11.84 -28.37 -32.42
CA VAL A 3 10.44 -27.93 -32.32
C VAL A 3 9.59 -28.43 -33.49
N VAL A 4 10.07 -28.26 -34.72
CA VAL A 4 9.36 -28.68 -35.94
C VAL A 4 9.33 -30.21 -36.03
N GLY A 5 10.40 -30.89 -35.63
CA GLY A 5 10.47 -32.36 -35.62
C GLY A 5 9.41 -33.01 -34.74
N HIS A 6 9.22 -32.51 -33.51
CA HIS A 6 8.25 -33.05 -32.57
C HIS A 6 6.84 -32.49 -32.75
N ALA A 7 6.68 -31.17 -32.84
CA ALA A 7 5.37 -30.53 -32.91
C ALA A 7 4.76 -30.57 -34.33
N GLY A 8 5.59 -30.73 -35.36
CA GLY A 8 5.17 -30.52 -36.75
C GLY A 8 4.96 -29.04 -37.06
N LEU A 9 4.73 -28.71 -38.33
CA LEU A 9 4.60 -27.32 -38.77
C LEU A 9 3.42 -26.59 -38.13
N TYR A 10 2.23 -27.19 -38.11
CA TYR A 10 1.03 -26.50 -37.63
C TYR A 10 1.13 -26.13 -36.15
N GLN A 11 1.57 -27.06 -35.31
CA GLN A 11 1.71 -26.78 -33.88
C GLN A 11 2.92 -25.87 -33.61
N ALA A 12 4.02 -25.98 -34.37
CA ALA A 12 5.14 -25.05 -34.23
C ALA A 12 4.74 -23.60 -34.57
N LEU A 13 3.99 -23.36 -35.66
CA LEU A 13 3.47 -22.03 -36.00
C LEU A 13 2.51 -21.52 -34.91
N ALA A 14 1.65 -22.39 -34.36
CA ALA A 14 0.78 -22.03 -33.24
C ALA A 14 1.56 -21.69 -31.96
N MET A 15 2.62 -22.44 -31.63
CA MET A 15 3.51 -22.14 -30.50
C MET A 15 4.18 -20.78 -30.66
N PHE A 16 4.71 -20.46 -31.84
CA PHE A 16 5.27 -19.13 -32.11
C PHE A 16 4.21 -18.04 -32.04
N ALA A 17 3.01 -18.25 -32.58
CA ALA A 17 1.91 -17.28 -32.49
C ALA A 17 1.56 -16.98 -31.02
N VAL A 18 1.42 -18.00 -30.17
CA VAL A 18 1.13 -17.83 -28.74
C VAL A 18 2.29 -17.12 -28.01
N ALA A 19 3.54 -17.55 -28.25
CA ALA A 19 4.70 -16.95 -27.62
C ALA A 19 4.85 -15.47 -27.98
N TYR A 20 4.75 -15.13 -29.27
CA TYR A 20 4.87 -13.76 -29.76
C TYR A 20 3.66 -12.89 -29.42
N PHE A 21 2.48 -13.48 -29.20
CA PHE A 21 1.35 -12.77 -28.62
C PHE A 21 1.64 -12.33 -27.18
N ILE A 22 2.11 -13.25 -26.32
CA ILE A 22 2.48 -12.95 -24.92
C ILE A 22 3.59 -11.90 -24.86
N ILE A 23 4.63 -12.09 -25.66
CA ILE A 23 5.73 -11.15 -25.80
C ILE A 23 5.23 -9.80 -26.31
N GLY A 24 4.40 -9.78 -27.36
CA GLY A 24 3.82 -8.58 -27.93
C GLY A 24 3.07 -7.74 -26.89
N MET A 25 2.19 -8.38 -26.11
CA MET A 25 1.47 -7.69 -25.02
C MET A 25 2.43 -7.09 -23.99
N THR A 26 3.48 -7.81 -23.63
CA THR A 26 4.50 -7.32 -22.69
C THR A 26 5.33 -6.18 -23.28
N VAL A 27 5.64 -6.24 -24.59
CA VAL A 27 6.33 -5.15 -25.29
C VAL A 27 5.49 -3.89 -25.33
N LEU A 28 4.18 -3.97 -25.55
CA LEU A 28 3.30 -2.81 -25.50
C LEU A 28 3.34 -2.15 -24.11
N SER A 29 3.35 -2.94 -23.03
CA SER A 29 3.53 -2.45 -21.67
C SER A 29 4.90 -1.80 -21.46
N VAL A 30 6.00 -2.43 -21.89
CA VAL A 30 7.36 -1.86 -21.81
C VAL A 30 7.45 -0.54 -22.60
N CYS A 31 6.83 -0.45 -23.78
CA CYS A 31 6.77 0.77 -24.57
C CYS A 31 6.01 1.88 -23.85
N ALA A 32 4.86 1.57 -23.22
CA ALA A 32 4.08 2.54 -22.46
C ALA A 32 4.91 3.13 -21.32
N ILE A 33 5.55 2.27 -20.53
CA ILE A 33 6.43 2.67 -19.44
C ILE A 33 7.61 3.49 -19.97
N ALA A 34 8.25 3.05 -21.06
CA ALA A 34 9.41 3.75 -21.62
C ALA A 34 9.06 5.15 -22.15
N THR A 35 7.80 5.38 -22.51
CA THR A 35 7.29 6.70 -22.92
C THR A 35 6.75 7.54 -21.76
N ASN A 36 6.79 7.04 -20.53
CA ASN A 36 6.29 7.70 -19.34
C ASN A 36 7.43 8.40 -18.56
N GLY A 37 7.77 9.62 -18.95
CA GLY A 37 8.75 10.46 -18.26
C GLY A 37 10.23 10.16 -18.59
N ALA A 38 11.13 10.63 -17.72
CA ALA A 38 12.58 10.46 -17.89
C ALA A 38 13.05 9.11 -17.31
N LEU A 39 13.85 8.39 -18.09
CA LEU A 39 14.39 7.06 -17.75
C LEU A 39 15.83 7.18 -17.25
N ASP A 40 16.11 6.65 -16.06
CA ASP A 40 17.47 6.57 -15.50
C ASP A 40 18.07 5.16 -15.70
N ALA A 41 19.31 4.95 -15.27
CA ALA A 41 20.00 3.67 -15.28
C ALA A 41 19.29 2.62 -14.42
N GLY A 42 19.11 1.40 -14.95
CA GLY A 42 18.35 0.32 -14.31
C GLY A 42 17.16 -0.20 -15.12
N GLY A 43 16.85 0.45 -16.25
CA GLY A 43 15.93 -0.07 -17.25
C GLY A 43 14.54 -0.37 -16.72
N ALA A 44 14.03 -1.57 -17.03
CA ALA A 44 12.70 -1.99 -16.61
C ALA A 44 12.52 -1.97 -15.10
N TYR A 45 13.53 -2.33 -14.31
CA TYR A 45 13.45 -2.26 -12.84
C TYR A 45 13.28 -0.83 -12.33
N TYR A 46 14.09 0.12 -12.81
CA TYR A 46 13.98 1.52 -12.37
C TYR A 46 12.58 2.06 -12.68
N MET A 47 12.04 1.71 -13.85
CA MET A 47 10.70 2.13 -14.21
C MET A 47 9.60 1.49 -13.33
N ILE A 48 9.70 0.18 -13.05
CA ILE A 48 8.72 -0.57 -12.25
C ILE A 48 8.76 -0.13 -10.78
N SER A 49 9.94 0.08 -10.21
CA SER A 49 10.11 0.46 -8.80
C SER A 49 9.56 1.85 -8.49
N ARG A 50 9.76 2.81 -9.41
CA ARG A 50 9.21 4.16 -9.29
C ARG A 50 7.70 4.22 -9.52
N ALA A 51 7.18 3.26 -10.28
CA ALA A 51 5.74 3.03 -10.39
C ALA A 51 5.21 2.35 -9.12
N LEU A 52 5.45 1.06 -8.93
CA LEU A 52 4.80 0.24 -7.91
C LEU A 52 5.23 0.53 -6.45
N GLY A 53 6.28 1.31 -6.25
CA GLY A 53 6.87 1.57 -4.95
C GLY A 53 7.96 0.55 -4.61
N PRO A 54 8.67 0.77 -3.48
CA PRO A 54 9.89 0.03 -3.13
C PRO A 54 9.66 -1.46 -2.88
N GLU A 55 8.58 -1.85 -2.21
CA GLU A 55 8.31 -3.26 -1.84
C GLU A 55 8.10 -4.13 -3.09
N PHE A 56 7.18 -3.71 -3.95
CA PHE A 56 6.88 -4.39 -5.20
C PHE A 56 8.03 -4.28 -6.19
N GLY A 57 8.59 -3.08 -6.34
CA GLY A 57 9.75 -2.82 -7.19
C GLY A 57 10.95 -3.70 -6.84
N GLY A 58 11.34 -3.72 -5.57
CA GLY A 58 12.49 -4.49 -5.07
C GLY A 58 12.32 -5.99 -5.26
N SER A 59 11.14 -6.52 -4.93
CA SER A 59 10.83 -7.95 -5.10
C SER A 59 10.88 -8.39 -6.56
N ILE A 60 10.25 -7.61 -7.45
CA ILE A 60 10.27 -7.84 -8.90
C ILE A 60 11.69 -7.70 -9.45
N GLY A 61 12.45 -6.71 -8.95
CA GLY A 61 13.83 -6.47 -9.33
C GLY A 61 14.74 -7.65 -9.03
N ILE A 62 14.62 -8.27 -7.85
CA ILE A 62 15.39 -9.48 -7.50
C ILE A 62 15.01 -10.64 -8.41
N MET A 63 13.73 -10.86 -8.67
CA MET A 63 13.30 -11.91 -9.59
C MET A 63 13.86 -11.69 -10.99
N PHE A 64 13.87 -10.44 -11.45
CA PHE A 64 14.42 -10.10 -12.75
C PHE A 64 15.95 -10.24 -12.79
N PHE A 65 16.65 -9.89 -11.72
CA PHE A 65 18.08 -10.16 -11.56
C PHE A 65 18.37 -11.66 -11.68
N LEU A 66 17.64 -12.50 -10.93
CA LEU A 66 17.81 -13.96 -10.96
C LEU A 66 17.49 -14.56 -12.34
N ALA A 67 16.46 -14.05 -13.02
CA ALA A 67 16.12 -14.47 -14.39
C ALA A 67 17.29 -14.26 -15.35
N ASN A 68 17.92 -13.08 -15.31
CA ASN A 68 19.08 -12.77 -16.15
C ASN A 68 20.32 -13.58 -15.74
N VAL A 69 20.56 -13.79 -14.45
CA VAL A 69 21.67 -14.62 -13.97
C VAL A 69 21.53 -16.06 -14.48
N CYS A 70 20.38 -16.69 -14.26
CA CYS A 70 20.13 -18.05 -14.73
C CYS A 70 20.13 -18.12 -16.27
N GLY A 71 19.65 -17.08 -16.95
CA GLY A 71 19.70 -16.97 -18.40
C GLY A 71 21.11 -16.86 -18.95
N SER A 72 22.02 -16.13 -18.28
CA SER A 72 23.43 -16.06 -18.67
C SER A 72 24.09 -17.43 -18.54
N ALA A 73 23.87 -18.13 -17.43
CA ALA A 73 24.37 -19.50 -17.22
C ALA A 73 23.84 -20.48 -18.29
N LEU A 74 22.56 -20.39 -18.64
CA LEU A 74 21.94 -21.21 -19.68
C LEU A 74 22.66 -21.07 -21.03
N TYR A 75 22.92 -19.83 -21.46
CA TYR A 75 23.60 -19.58 -22.73
C TYR A 75 25.10 -19.97 -22.71
N VAL A 76 25.77 -19.82 -21.57
CA VAL A 76 27.15 -20.32 -21.42
C VAL A 76 27.19 -21.85 -21.52
N LEU A 77 26.29 -22.57 -20.84
CA LEU A 77 26.22 -24.02 -20.95
C LEU A 77 25.89 -24.49 -22.37
N GLY A 78 24.96 -23.82 -23.05
CA GLY A 78 24.64 -24.12 -24.45
C GLY A 78 25.83 -23.87 -25.39
N LEU A 79 26.67 -22.88 -25.10
CA LEU A 79 27.92 -22.66 -25.84
C LEU A 79 28.94 -23.76 -25.55
N VAL A 80 29.07 -24.20 -24.29
CA VAL A 80 29.94 -25.33 -23.95
C VAL A 80 29.51 -26.59 -24.68
N GLU A 81 28.20 -26.91 -24.69
CA GLU A 81 27.65 -28.06 -25.40
C GLU A 81 27.98 -27.98 -26.90
N ALA A 82 27.83 -26.82 -27.54
CA ALA A 82 28.16 -26.64 -28.96
C ALA A 82 29.68 -26.72 -29.24
N VAL A 83 30.54 -26.32 -28.29
CA VAL A 83 32.00 -26.47 -28.39
C VAL A 83 32.41 -27.93 -28.23
N VAL A 84 31.83 -28.63 -27.26
CA VAL A 84 32.10 -30.03 -26.98
C VAL A 84 31.58 -30.94 -28.09
N ASP A 85 30.45 -30.62 -28.72
CA ASP A 85 29.97 -31.31 -29.92
C ASP A 85 30.95 -31.20 -31.10
N SER A 86 31.57 -30.02 -31.28
CA SER A 86 32.46 -29.77 -32.42
C SER A 86 33.90 -30.25 -32.22
N PHE A 87 34.43 -30.19 -30.98
CA PHE A 87 35.84 -30.43 -30.68
C PHE A 87 36.09 -31.48 -29.59
N GLY A 88 35.03 -32.05 -29.00
CA GLY A 88 35.12 -33.03 -27.90
C GLY A 88 35.53 -34.42 -28.38
N ILE A 89 36.30 -35.14 -27.56
CA ILE A 89 36.70 -36.52 -27.81
C ILE A 89 35.49 -37.45 -27.53
N PRO A 90 35.03 -38.26 -28.49
CA PRO A 90 33.93 -39.19 -28.29
C PRO A 90 34.24 -40.24 -27.21
N PRO A 91 33.24 -40.70 -26.43
CA PRO A 91 33.45 -41.72 -25.40
C PRO A 91 33.95 -43.03 -26.01
N GLY A 92 35.14 -43.49 -25.59
CA GLY A 92 35.76 -44.74 -26.04
C GLY A 92 36.82 -44.62 -27.14
N GLN A 93 37.14 -43.40 -27.61
CA GLN A 93 38.28 -43.12 -28.50
C GLN A 93 39.38 -42.36 -27.75
N GLU A 94 40.64 -42.72 -27.99
CA GLU A 94 41.79 -41.91 -27.54
C GLU A 94 41.91 -40.63 -28.39
N ALA A 95 42.55 -39.59 -27.85
CA ALA A 95 42.81 -38.34 -28.55
C ALA A 95 43.59 -38.59 -29.85
N GLY A 96 42.88 -38.64 -30.97
CA GLY A 96 43.48 -38.82 -32.29
C GLY A 96 44.11 -37.53 -32.82
N THR A 97 44.96 -37.66 -33.85
CA THR A 97 45.62 -36.55 -34.59
C THR A 97 44.62 -35.77 -35.48
N GLY A 98 43.51 -35.29 -34.91
CA GLY A 98 42.43 -34.59 -35.62
C GLY A 98 41.86 -33.40 -34.83
N VAL A 99 40.64 -32.97 -35.19
CA VAL A 99 39.96 -31.79 -34.59
C VAL A 99 39.34 -32.08 -33.21
N HIS A 100 39.17 -33.36 -32.85
CA HIS A 100 38.62 -33.81 -31.56
C HIS A 100 39.73 -33.92 -30.50
N VAL A 101 39.93 -32.86 -29.71
CA VAL A 101 41.04 -32.73 -28.75
C VAL A 101 40.54 -32.48 -27.33
N LEU A 102 39.28 -32.05 -27.15
CA LEU A 102 38.77 -31.65 -25.83
C LEU A 102 38.26 -32.85 -25.03
N PRO A 103 38.78 -33.10 -23.81
CA PRO A 103 38.24 -34.14 -22.94
C PRO A 103 36.81 -33.78 -22.47
N GLN A 104 35.95 -34.81 -22.40
CA GLN A 104 34.56 -34.71 -21.96
C GLN A 104 34.42 -35.25 -20.53
N SER A 105 34.22 -34.36 -19.56
CA SER A 105 33.81 -34.70 -18.20
C SER A 105 33.06 -33.52 -17.61
N TYR A 106 32.25 -33.76 -16.57
CA TYR A 106 31.56 -32.69 -15.85
C TYR A 106 32.50 -31.54 -15.44
N TRP A 107 33.70 -31.87 -14.93
CA TRP A 107 34.68 -30.86 -14.50
C TRP A 107 35.32 -30.12 -15.66
N TYR A 108 35.52 -30.78 -16.81
CA TYR A 108 36.04 -30.13 -18.02
C TYR A 108 35.00 -29.20 -18.65
N GLU A 109 33.74 -29.62 -18.73
CA GLU A 109 32.65 -28.77 -19.20
C GLU A 109 32.45 -27.54 -18.31
N LEU A 110 32.52 -27.73 -16.99
CA LEU A 110 32.49 -26.62 -16.04
C LEU A 110 33.70 -25.68 -16.20
N LEU A 111 34.89 -26.22 -16.47
CA LEU A 111 36.08 -25.42 -16.75
C LEU A 111 35.90 -24.58 -18.01
N TYR A 112 35.43 -25.17 -19.11
CA TYR A 112 35.14 -24.46 -20.35
C TYR A 112 34.10 -23.35 -20.12
N GLY A 113 33.02 -23.66 -19.40
CA GLY A 113 32.00 -22.69 -19.03
C GLY A 113 32.56 -21.53 -18.19
N THR A 114 33.43 -21.83 -17.24
CA THR A 114 34.09 -20.83 -16.38
C THR A 114 35.00 -19.92 -17.19
N VAL A 115 35.76 -20.46 -18.15
CA VAL A 115 36.63 -19.68 -19.05
C VAL A 115 35.79 -18.77 -19.96
N LEU A 116 34.71 -19.28 -20.55
CA LEU A 116 33.79 -18.50 -21.38
C LEU A 116 33.10 -17.40 -20.57
N LEU A 117 32.66 -17.70 -19.35
CA LEU A 117 32.06 -16.73 -18.46
C LEU A 117 33.07 -15.66 -18.01
N ALA A 118 34.34 -16.01 -17.81
CA ALA A 118 35.41 -15.06 -17.54
C ALA A 118 35.67 -14.13 -18.73
N LEU A 119 35.56 -14.63 -19.97
CA LEU A 119 35.62 -13.80 -21.17
C LEU A 119 34.43 -12.82 -21.24
N CYS A 120 33.21 -13.27 -20.92
CA CYS A 120 32.05 -12.38 -20.79
C CYS A 120 32.29 -11.28 -19.74
N LEU A 121 32.87 -11.64 -18.58
CA LEU A 121 33.22 -10.67 -17.53
C LEU A 121 34.18 -9.60 -18.03
N LEU A 122 35.26 -9.99 -18.70
CA LEU A 122 36.26 -9.05 -19.21
C LEU A 122 35.62 -8.02 -20.14
N VAL A 123 34.77 -8.45 -21.07
CA VAL A 123 34.05 -7.55 -21.98
C VAL A 123 33.08 -6.62 -21.23
N CYS A 124 32.32 -7.15 -20.26
CA CYS A 124 31.38 -6.36 -19.47
C CYS A 124 32.06 -5.34 -18.53
N LEU A 125 33.29 -5.61 -18.07
CA LEU A 125 34.05 -4.69 -17.21
C LEU A 125 34.55 -3.45 -17.94
N VAL A 126 34.88 -3.54 -19.24
CA VAL A 126 35.39 -2.39 -20.00
C VAL A 126 34.32 -1.31 -20.21
N GLY A 127 33.05 -1.71 -20.29
CA GLY A 127 31.90 -0.80 -20.24
C GLY A 127 30.87 -0.98 -21.36
N ALA A 128 29.73 -0.29 -21.21
CA ALA A 128 28.57 -0.42 -22.09
C ALA A 128 28.85 0.00 -23.55
N SER A 129 29.76 0.95 -23.78
CA SER A 129 30.10 1.44 -25.11
C SER A 129 30.84 0.40 -25.97
N ILE A 130 31.77 -0.34 -25.35
CA ILE A 130 32.51 -1.42 -26.02
C ILE A 130 31.60 -2.63 -26.21
N TYR A 131 30.79 -2.96 -25.21
CA TYR A 131 29.75 -3.97 -25.35
C TYR A 131 28.83 -3.67 -26.54
N ALA A 132 28.30 -2.45 -26.67
CA ALA A 132 27.41 -2.10 -27.77
C ALA A 132 28.06 -2.28 -29.16
N LYS A 133 29.35 -1.91 -29.30
CA LYS A 133 30.12 -2.13 -30.54
C LYS A 133 30.35 -3.62 -30.82
N ALA A 134 30.71 -4.39 -29.81
CA ALA A 134 30.93 -5.83 -29.92
C ALA A 134 29.63 -6.57 -30.31
N THR A 135 28.52 -6.25 -29.65
CA THR A 135 27.20 -6.83 -29.94
C THR A 135 26.72 -6.47 -31.35
N PHE A 136 27.01 -5.26 -31.84
CA PHE A 136 26.71 -4.88 -33.22
C PHE A 136 27.53 -5.70 -34.24
N LEU A 137 28.82 -5.91 -33.99
CA LEU A 137 29.65 -6.78 -34.83
C LEU A 137 29.13 -8.22 -34.84
N ILE A 138 28.78 -8.75 -33.67
CA ILE A 138 28.19 -10.09 -33.54
C ILE A 138 26.86 -10.17 -34.28
N PHE A 139 26.01 -9.15 -34.20
CA PHE A 139 24.77 -9.09 -34.96
C PHE A 139 25.01 -9.19 -36.47
N LEU A 140 26.01 -8.48 -37.02
CA LEU A 140 26.36 -8.59 -38.44
C LEU A 140 26.83 -10.00 -38.81
N ILE A 141 27.63 -10.65 -37.97
CA ILE A 141 28.08 -12.03 -38.18
C ILE A 141 26.87 -12.97 -38.19
N VAL A 142 26.01 -12.90 -37.17
CA VAL A 142 24.82 -13.75 -37.06
C VAL A 142 23.86 -13.52 -38.23
N ALA A 143 23.67 -12.27 -38.66
CA ALA A 143 22.83 -11.95 -39.82
C ALA A 143 23.40 -12.52 -41.12
N ALA A 144 24.72 -12.44 -41.32
CA ALA A 144 25.38 -13.05 -42.47
C ALA A 144 25.23 -14.57 -42.46
N VAL A 145 25.47 -15.22 -41.32
CA VAL A 145 25.30 -16.67 -41.15
C VAL A 145 23.85 -17.07 -41.43
N LEU A 146 22.87 -16.36 -40.86
CA LEU A 146 21.45 -16.60 -41.13
C LEU A 146 21.13 -16.49 -42.63
N GLY A 147 21.66 -15.48 -43.31
CA GLY A 147 21.53 -15.35 -44.76
C GLY A 147 22.07 -16.57 -45.51
N THR A 148 23.26 -17.06 -45.13
CA THR A 148 23.82 -18.27 -45.75
C THR A 148 23.01 -19.54 -45.46
N ILE A 149 22.43 -19.67 -44.27
CA ILE A 149 21.53 -20.79 -43.93
C ILE A 149 20.29 -20.75 -44.84
N LEU A 150 19.68 -19.57 -45.01
CA LEU A 150 18.52 -19.41 -45.88
C LEU A 150 18.85 -19.78 -47.35
N VAL A 151 20.01 -19.37 -47.86
CA VAL A 151 20.47 -19.74 -49.21
C VAL A 151 20.75 -21.25 -49.31
N SER A 152 21.29 -21.87 -48.25
CA SER A 152 21.64 -23.31 -48.23
C SER A 152 20.42 -24.21 -48.46
N PHE A 153 19.23 -23.84 -47.97
CA PHE A 153 18.01 -24.60 -48.24
C PHE A 153 17.65 -24.70 -49.74
N PHE A 154 18.08 -23.74 -50.56
CA PHE A 154 17.83 -23.73 -52.00
C PHE A 154 19.01 -24.27 -52.82
N ALA A 155 20.24 -24.06 -52.35
CA ALA A 155 21.45 -24.39 -53.10
C ALA A 155 21.96 -25.81 -52.86
N THR A 156 21.74 -26.37 -51.67
CA THR A 156 22.25 -27.70 -51.30
C THR A 156 21.43 -28.78 -52.01
N ARG A 157 22.10 -29.79 -52.57
CA ARG A 157 21.45 -30.94 -53.21
C ARG A 157 20.94 -31.93 -52.14
N PRO A 158 19.96 -32.79 -52.45
CA PRO A 158 19.51 -33.82 -51.52
C PRO A 158 20.67 -34.65 -50.99
N LEU A 159 20.77 -34.73 -49.66
CA LEU A 159 21.91 -35.31 -48.94
C LEU A 159 21.41 -36.29 -47.88
N LYS A 160 22.11 -37.41 -47.76
CA LYS A 160 21.92 -38.36 -46.66
C LYS A 160 22.88 -37.97 -45.53
N VAL A 161 22.32 -37.68 -44.36
CA VAL A 161 23.07 -37.25 -43.17
C VAL A 161 23.17 -38.43 -42.20
N PRO A 162 24.37 -38.96 -41.92
CA PRO A 162 24.55 -40.02 -40.94
C PRO A 162 24.38 -39.45 -39.52
N ILE A 163 23.51 -40.06 -38.72
CA ILE A 163 23.22 -39.66 -37.34
C ILE A 163 23.82 -40.70 -36.40
N HIS A 164 24.78 -40.28 -35.58
CA HIS A 164 25.40 -41.12 -34.57
C HIS A 164 24.64 -41.02 -33.25
N LEU A 165 23.85 -42.04 -32.91
CA LEU A 165 23.08 -42.06 -31.66
C LEU A 165 23.85 -42.80 -30.56
N PRO A 166 23.95 -42.23 -29.34
CA PRO A 166 24.48 -42.95 -28.19
C PRO A 166 23.48 -44.03 -27.75
N HIS A 167 23.93 -45.29 -27.68
CA HIS A 167 23.15 -46.42 -27.15
C HIS A 167 23.91 -47.10 -26.01
N LEU A 168 23.17 -47.72 -25.08
CA LEU A 168 23.73 -48.37 -23.87
C LEU A 168 24.78 -49.47 -24.18
N ASN A 169 24.83 -50.01 -25.41
CA ASN A 169 25.76 -51.06 -25.85
C ASN A 169 26.54 -50.71 -27.15
N GLY A 170 26.63 -49.43 -27.54
CA GLY A 170 27.38 -49.00 -28.74
C GLY A 170 26.78 -47.77 -29.42
N SER A 171 27.40 -47.29 -30.51
CA SER A 171 26.84 -46.22 -31.37
C SER A 171 26.05 -46.82 -32.53
N GLU A 172 24.74 -46.64 -32.56
CA GLU A 172 23.91 -47.03 -33.72
C GLU A 172 23.82 -45.85 -34.69
N THR A 173 24.14 -46.09 -35.97
CA THR A 173 24.06 -45.07 -37.02
C THR A 173 22.69 -45.11 -37.67
N ASP A 174 21.81 -44.17 -37.29
CA ASP A 174 20.57 -43.93 -38.02
C ASP A 174 20.82 -42.94 -39.17
N ASN A 175 19.95 -42.89 -40.16
CA ASN A 175 20.15 -42.04 -41.34
C ASN A 175 19.03 -41.00 -41.48
N GLY A 176 19.41 -39.73 -41.35
CA GLY A 176 18.56 -38.60 -41.71
C GLY A 176 18.66 -38.28 -43.21
N PHE A 177 17.60 -37.66 -43.74
CA PHE A 177 17.57 -37.25 -45.15
C PHE A 177 17.21 -35.77 -45.27
N PHE A 178 18.08 -35.02 -45.94
CA PHE A 178 17.76 -33.74 -46.56
C PHE A 178 17.28 -34.03 -47.97
N THR A 179 15.98 -33.85 -48.23
CA THR A 179 15.33 -34.23 -49.49
C THR A 179 15.30 -33.10 -50.53
N GLY A 180 15.73 -31.90 -50.15
CA GLY A 180 15.40 -30.68 -50.89
C GLY A 180 13.90 -30.39 -50.81
N PHE A 181 13.40 -29.39 -51.53
CA PHE A 181 11.98 -29.06 -51.49
C PHE A 181 11.11 -30.21 -52.01
N SER A 182 10.37 -30.85 -51.10
CA SER A 182 9.52 -32.00 -51.41
C SER A 182 8.16 -31.87 -50.75
N LEU A 183 7.09 -31.99 -51.54
CA LEU A 183 5.71 -31.99 -51.05
C LEU A 183 5.42 -33.19 -50.15
N ASN A 184 6.08 -34.33 -50.38
CA ASN A 184 5.93 -35.52 -49.54
C ASN A 184 6.54 -35.27 -48.15
N THR A 185 7.77 -34.76 -48.11
CA THR A 185 8.45 -34.39 -46.86
C THR A 185 7.68 -33.33 -46.09
N LEU A 186 7.15 -32.31 -46.79
CA LEU A 186 6.27 -31.31 -46.18
C LEU A 186 5.05 -31.97 -45.53
N ARG A 187 4.34 -32.84 -46.25
CA ARG A 187 3.13 -33.52 -45.78
C ARG A 187 3.39 -34.38 -44.54
N ASP A 188 4.51 -35.09 -44.51
CA ASP A 188 4.90 -35.96 -43.38
C ASP A 188 5.21 -35.16 -42.11
N ASN A 189 5.64 -33.90 -42.26
CA ASN A 189 6.00 -33.00 -41.17
C ASN A 189 4.86 -32.03 -40.74
N LEU A 190 3.68 -32.08 -41.36
CA LEU A 190 2.58 -31.15 -41.03
C LEU A 190 2.03 -31.34 -39.61
N GLY A 191 1.75 -32.58 -39.23
CA GLY A 191 1.15 -32.94 -37.94
C GLY A 191 2.18 -33.22 -36.85
N GLY A 192 1.76 -33.25 -35.58
CA GLY A 192 2.62 -33.56 -34.44
C GLY A 192 3.05 -35.03 -34.39
N GLY A 193 4.25 -35.28 -33.88
CA GLY A 193 4.89 -36.59 -33.75
C GLY A 193 5.84 -36.56 -32.56
N TYR A 194 5.29 -36.28 -31.38
CA TYR A 194 6.04 -36.22 -30.14
C TYR A 194 6.69 -37.58 -29.85
N GLY A 195 7.98 -37.55 -29.55
CA GLY A 195 8.81 -38.73 -29.34
C GLY A 195 9.67 -38.58 -28.11
N VAL A 196 10.43 -39.63 -27.79
CA VAL A 196 11.46 -39.57 -26.76
C VAL A 196 12.63 -38.77 -27.32
N ASP A 197 13.05 -37.77 -26.56
CA ASP A 197 14.23 -37.00 -26.92
C ASP A 197 15.51 -37.83 -26.69
N TYR A 198 16.43 -37.79 -27.66
CA TYR A 198 17.61 -38.64 -27.66
C TYR A 198 18.71 -38.17 -26.70
N THR A 199 18.67 -36.89 -26.27
CA THR A 199 19.64 -36.36 -25.29
C THR A 199 19.17 -36.55 -23.86
N THR A 200 17.86 -36.40 -23.60
CA THR A 200 17.30 -36.48 -22.25
C THR A 200 16.64 -37.81 -21.91
N GLY A 201 16.30 -38.62 -22.90
CA GLY A 201 15.51 -39.83 -22.72
C GLY A 201 14.08 -39.56 -22.21
N GLN A 202 13.61 -38.32 -22.22
CA GLN A 202 12.27 -37.96 -21.77
C GLN A 202 11.28 -37.90 -22.93
N MET A 203 10.02 -38.26 -22.66
CA MET A 203 8.94 -38.13 -23.64
C MET A 203 8.54 -36.67 -23.79
N MET A 204 8.62 -36.16 -25.03
CA MET A 204 8.28 -34.79 -25.32
C MET A 204 6.76 -34.58 -25.38
N SER A 205 6.32 -33.39 -25.00
CA SER A 205 4.93 -32.94 -25.02
C SER A 205 4.85 -31.53 -25.59
N PHE A 206 3.64 -31.05 -25.87
CA PHE A 206 3.44 -29.66 -26.29
C PHE A 206 4.08 -28.67 -25.30
N SER A 207 3.87 -28.86 -24.00
CA SER A 207 4.40 -27.98 -22.95
C SER A 207 5.92 -28.00 -22.85
N SER A 208 6.55 -29.19 -22.94
CA SER A 208 8.01 -29.30 -22.84
C SER A 208 8.70 -28.70 -24.06
N VAL A 209 8.17 -28.94 -25.26
CA VAL A 209 8.68 -28.35 -26.50
C VAL A 209 8.47 -26.84 -26.53
N PHE A 210 7.31 -26.36 -26.05
CA PHE A 210 7.06 -24.92 -25.91
C PHE A 210 8.04 -24.27 -24.94
N ALA A 211 8.35 -24.89 -23.79
CA ALA A 211 9.29 -24.34 -22.81
C ALA A 211 10.68 -24.11 -23.41
N VAL A 212 11.21 -25.10 -24.14
CA VAL A 212 12.50 -25.00 -24.83
C VAL A 212 12.46 -23.90 -25.91
N MET A 213 11.42 -23.88 -26.73
CA MET A 213 11.23 -22.86 -27.76
C MET A 213 11.10 -21.44 -27.19
N PHE A 214 10.38 -21.28 -26.07
CA PHE A 214 10.11 -19.97 -25.48
C PHE A 214 11.40 -19.29 -24.99
N ASN A 215 12.37 -20.05 -24.46
CA ASN A 215 13.69 -19.51 -24.12
C ASN A 215 14.38 -18.82 -25.32
N GLY A 216 14.20 -19.35 -26.54
CA GLY A 216 14.69 -18.72 -27.77
C GLY A 216 13.93 -17.45 -28.20
N CYS A 217 12.78 -17.17 -27.61
CA CYS A 217 11.98 -15.96 -27.86
C CYS A 217 12.11 -14.91 -26.74
N THR A 218 12.83 -15.22 -25.65
CA THR A 218 13.04 -14.29 -24.53
C THR A 218 14.07 -13.20 -24.87
N GLY A 219 14.32 -12.27 -23.94
CA GLY A 219 15.34 -11.22 -24.11
C GLY A 219 14.81 -9.88 -24.63
N ILE A 220 13.49 -9.68 -24.67
CA ILE A 220 12.84 -8.44 -25.16
C ILE A 220 13.22 -7.20 -24.34
N MET A 221 13.67 -7.39 -23.10
CA MET A 221 14.08 -6.33 -22.18
C MET A 221 15.55 -5.95 -22.30
N ALA A 222 16.33 -6.58 -23.18
CA ALA A 222 17.73 -6.21 -23.40
C ALA A 222 17.87 -4.72 -23.81
N GLY A 223 16.95 -4.24 -24.64
CA GLY A 223 16.90 -2.83 -25.05
C GLY A 223 16.52 -1.85 -23.92
N SER A 224 15.64 -2.27 -23.00
CA SER A 224 15.24 -1.41 -21.87
C SER A 224 16.26 -1.45 -20.74
N ASN A 225 16.97 -2.55 -20.51
CA ASN A 225 18.00 -2.69 -19.48
C ASN A 225 19.16 -1.69 -19.63
N MET A 226 19.36 -1.15 -20.83
CA MET A 226 20.37 -0.14 -21.16
C MET A 226 19.76 1.26 -21.37
N SER A 227 18.57 1.54 -20.82
CA SER A 227 17.86 2.82 -20.99
C SER A 227 18.69 4.04 -20.62
N GLY A 228 19.50 3.93 -19.57
CA GLY A 228 20.38 5.01 -19.10
C GLY A 228 21.55 5.32 -20.03
N ASP A 229 21.88 4.40 -20.95
CA ASP A 229 22.98 4.54 -21.91
C ASP A 229 22.49 5.04 -23.29
N LEU A 230 21.17 5.17 -23.48
CA LEU A 230 20.57 5.64 -24.73
C LEU A 230 20.42 7.16 -24.78
N LYS A 231 20.72 7.78 -25.93
CA LYS A 231 20.55 9.22 -26.15
C LYS A 231 19.08 9.69 -26.01
N ARG A 232 18.13 8.86 -26.48
CA ARG A 232 16.66 9.14 -26.44
C ARG A 232 15.88 7.86 -26.17
N PRO A 233 15.82 7.38 -24.92
CA PRO A 233 15.27 6.05 -24.63
C PRO A 233 13.77 5.94 -24.92
N SER A 234 12.98 6.99 -24.68
CA SER A 234 11.53 7.01 -24.96
C SER A 234 11.17 6.88 -26.44
N TYR A 235 12.09 7.20 -27.35
CA TYR A 235 11.92 7.04 -28.79
C TYR A 235 12.54 5.75 -29.32
N SER A 236 13.76 5.43 -28.86
CA SER A 236 14.55 4.30 -29.37
C SER A 236 14.03 2.96 -28.87
N ILE A 237 13.57 2.85 -27.62
CA ILE A 237 13.09 1.58 -27.04
C ILE A 237 11.86 1.06 -27.80
N PRO A 238 10.76 1.83 -27.99
CA PRO A 238 9.58 1.30 -28.67
C PRO A 238 9.84 0.85 -30.10
N ARG A 239 10.59 1.64 -30.87
CA ARG A 239 10.93 1.30 -32.25
C ARG A 239 11.87 0.09 -32.33
N GLY A 240 12.89 0.05 -31.49
CA GLY A 240 13.86 -1.04 -31.44
C GLY A 240 13.21 -2.36 -31.05
N THR A 241 12.45 -2.39 -29.96
CA THR A 241 11.85 -3.64 -29.46
C THR A 241 10.75 -4.17 -30.39
N ILE A 242 9.86 -3.30 -30.91
CA ILE A 242 8.79 -3.75 -31.82
C ILE A 242 9.36 -4.29 -33.13
N SER A 243 10.35 -3.60 -33.72
CA SER A 243 10.98 -4.05 -34.96
C SER A 243 11.77 -5.35 -34.77
N ALA A 244 12.48 -5.50 -33.64
CA ALA A 244 13.19 -6.73 -33.31
C ALA A 244 12.24 -7.92 -33.17
N VAL A 245 11.14 -7.77 -32.41
CA VAL A 245 10.14 -8.83 -32.23
C VAL A 245 9.47 -9.21 -33.54
N LEU A 246 9.14 -8.24 -34.39
CA LEU A 246 8.57 -8.54 -35.71
C LEU A 246 9.59 -9.27 -36.60
N PHE A 247 10.84 -8.83 -36.61
CA PHE A 247 11.91 -9.47 -37.39
C PHE A 247 12.14 -10.92 -36.96
N THR A 248 12.27 -11.19 -35.66
CA THR A 248 12.49 -12.55 -35.17
C THR A 248 11.28 -13.46 -35.38
N TYR A 249 10.06 -12.93 -35.26
CA TYR A 249 8.83 -13.66 -35.59
C TYR A 249 8.85 -14.12 -37.05
N LEU A 250 9.11 -13.23 -37.99
CA LEU A 250 9.14 -13.57 -39.42
C LEU A 250 10.24 -14.59 -39.74
N VAL A 251 11.45 -14.41 -39.18
CA VAL A 251 12.57 -15.33 -39.39
C VAL A 251 12.28 -16.73 -38.83
N TYR A 252 11.72 -16.85 -37.62
CA TYR A 252 11.40 -18.16 -37.03
C TYR A 252 10.31 -18.90 -37.82
N ASN A 253 9.26 -18.22 -38.27
CA ASN A 253 8.21 -18.86 -39.08
C ASN A 253 8.75 -19.27 -40.46
N LEU A 254 9.59 -18.44 -41.09
CA LEU A 254 10.23 -18.77 -42.36
C LEU A 254 11.12 -20.01 -42.22
N LEU A 255 12.00 -20.04 -41.21
CA LEU A 255 12.85 -21.19 -40.95
C LEU A 255 12.02 -22.44 -40.63
N ALA A 256 10.94 -22.33 -39.85
CA ALA A 256 10.04 -23.44 -39.54
C ALA A 256 9.45 -24.07 -40.80
N PHE A 257 8.98 -23.24 -41.73
CA PHE A 257 8.47 -23.67 -43.02
C PHE A 257 9.55 -24.34 -43.89
N LEU A 258 10.72 -23.69 -44.03
CA LEU A 258 11.82 -24.22 -44.85
C LEU A 258 12.33 -25.57 -44.32
N MET A 259 12.53 -25.71 -43.00
CA MET A 259 12.92 -26.97 -42.38
C MET A 259 11.89 -28.07 -42.62
N CYS A 260 10.59 -27.75 -42.49
CA CYS A 260 9.50 -28.70 -42.70
C CYS A 260 9.44 -29.22 -44.15
N ALA A 261 9.68 -28.35 -45.13
CA ALA A 261 9.60 -28.69 -46.56
C ALA A 261 10.82 -29.46 -47.10
N THR A 262 11.94 -29.47 -46.37
CA THR A 262 13.24 -29.94 -46.89
C THR A 262 13.91 -31.05 -46.08
N CYS A 263 13.56 -31.22 -44.80
CA CYS A 263 14.22 -32.17 -43.90
C CYS A 263 13.23 -33.25 -43.43
N ASN A 264 13.63 -34.52 -43.48
CA ASN A 264 12.84 -35.60 -42.91
C ASN A 264 12.70 -35.43 -41.37
N ARG A 265 11.54 -35.80 -40.81
CA ARG A 265 11.25 -35.82 -39.37
C ARG A 265 12.36 -36.44 -38.52
N ILE A 266 12.94 -37.56 -38.96
CA ILE A 266 14.00 -38.26 -38.20
C ILE A 266 15.20 -37.34 -38.01
N LEU A 267 15.62 -36.63 -39.07
CA LEU A 267 16.72 -35.66 -39.01
C LEU A 267 16.40 -34.52 -38.04
N LEU A 268 15.16 -34.00 -38.07
CA LEU A 268 14.75 -32.89 -37.20
C LEU A 268 14.64 -33.26 -35.72
N GLN A 269 14.42 -34.54 -35.40
CA GLN A 269 14.27 -35.05 -34.02
C GLN A 269 15.59 -35.53 -33.41
N LYS A 270 16.42 -36.20 -34.21
CA LYS A 270 17.59 -36.94 -33.72
C LYS A 270 18.93 -36.22 -33.89
N ASP A 271 18.95 -35.07 -34.55
CA ASP A 271 20.16 -34.28 -34.75
C ASP A 271 19.87 -32.78 -34.52
N TYR A 272 20.43 -32.23 -33.45
CA TYR A 272 20.32 -30.79 -33.14
C TYR A 272 21.25 -29.93 -34.01
N GLY A 273 22.34 -30.52 -34.51
CA GLY A 273 23.36 -29.89 -35.34
C GLY A 273 23.06 -29.89 -36.84
N PHE A 274 21.93 -30.47 -37.29
CA PHE A 274 21.63 -30.72 -38.71
C PHE A 274 21.79 -29.49 -39.65
N LEU A 275 21.64 -28.26 -39.14
CA LEU A 275 21.87 -27.03 -39.91
C LEU A 275 23.33 -26.89 -40.37
N ARG A 276 24.30 -27.43 -39.62
CA ARG A 276 25.71 -27.51 -40.00
C ARG A 276 25.88 -28.38 -41.23
N ASP A 277 25.21 -29.54 -41.25
CA ASP A 277 25.41 -30.57 -42.27
C ASP A 277 24.75 -30.23 -43.61
N ILE A 278 23.66 -29.44 -43.59
CA ILE A 278 23.00 -28.97 -44.82
C ILE A 278 23.57 -27.65 -45.36
N SER A 279 24.49 -27.01 -44.62
CA SER A 279 25.04 -25.71 -44.99
C SER A 279 26.02 -25.81 -46.16
N ILE A 280 26.03 -24.81 -47.03
CA ILE A 280 27.05 -24.66 -48.09
C ILE A 280 28.46 -24.57 -47.50
N PHE A 281 28.60 -23.94 -46.32
CA PHE A 281 29.86 -23.81 -45.61
C PHE A 281 29.66 -24.11 -44.11
N PRO A 282 29.77 -25.40 -43.69
CA PRO A 282 29.48 -25.85 -42.34
C PRO A 282 30.19 -25.08 -41.19
N PRO A 283 31.46 -24.64 -41.33
CA PRO A 283 32.12 -23.86 -40.27
C PRO A 283 31.41 -22.54 -39.94
N LEU A 284 30.73 -21.92 -40.91
CA LEU A 284 30.05 -20.65 -40.71
C LEU A 284 28.84 -20.78 -39.79
N VAL A 285 28.10 -21.88 -39.87
CA VAL A 285 26.98 -22.16 -38.95
C VAL A 285 27.49 -22.29 -37.52
N THR A 286 28.62 -22.98 -37.34
CA THR A 286 29.28 -23.13 -36.03
C THR A 286 29.71 -21.78 -35.45
N VAL A 287 30.33 -20.92 -36.27
CA VAL A 287 30.68 -19.53 -35.87
C VAL A 287 29.42 -18.74 -35.48
N GLY A 288 28.32 -18.89 -36.21
CA GLY A 288 27.06 -18.23 -35.90
C GLY A 288 26.46 -18.68 -34.56
N ILE A 289 26.48 -19.99 -34.28
CA ILE A 289 26.02 -20.54 -32.99
C ILE A 289 26.86 -19.98 -31.85
N TYR A 290 28.19 -19.97 -31.99
CA TYR A 290 29.09 -19.44 -30.97
C TYR A 290 28.88 -17.95 -30.74
N ALA A 291 28.76 -17.16 -31.81
CA ALA A 291 28.54 -15.73 -31.72
C ALA A 291 27.18 -15.40 -31.07
N ALA A 292 26.10 -16.07 -31.48
CA ALA A 292 24.75 -15.84 -30.96
C ALA A 292 24.64 -16.19 -29.46
N THR A 293 25.15 -17.35 -29.05
CA THR A 293 25.12 -17.80 -27.65
C THR A 293 25.99 -16.93 -26.75
N LEU A 294 27.21 -16.57 -27.20
CA LEU A 294 28.09 -15.66 -26.46
C LEU A 294 27.45 -14.27 -26.27
N SER A 295 26.83 -13.72 -27.32
CA SER A 295 26.11 -12.44 -27.25
C SER A 295 24.96 -12.48 -26.25
N ALA A 296 24.15 -13.54 -26.27
CA ALA A 296 23.04 -13.71 -25.35
C ALA A 296 23.51 -13.86 -23.89
N ALA A 297 24.60 -14.59 -23.66
CA ALA A 297 25.23 -14.71 -22.33
C ALA A 297 25.71 -13.36 -21.79
N MET A 298 26.39 -12.56 -22.63
CA MET A 298 26.85 -11.21 -22.27
C MET A 298 25.70 -10.24 -22.02
N SER A 299 24.65 -10.29 -22.84
CA SER A 299 23.45 -9.44 -22.70
C SER A 299 22.73 -9.68 -21.36
N ASN A 300 22.59 -10.95 -20.97
CA ASN A 300 22.00 -11.30 -19.68
C ASN A 300 22.92 -10.93 -18.51
N LEU A 301 24.24 -11.10 -18.63
CA LEU A 301 25.18 -10.70 -17.58
C LEU A 301 25.17 -9.19 -17.35
N ILE A 302 25.20 -8.39 -18.43
CA ILE A 302 25.15 -6.93 -18.32
C ILE A 302 23.78 -6.48 -17.81
N GLY A 303 22.68 -7.08 -18.27
CA GLY A 303 21.33 -6.83 -17.78
C GLY A 303 21.21 -7.05 -16.26
N ALA A 304 21.68 -8.21 -15.78
CA ALA A 304 21.71 -8.52 -14.34
C ALA A 304 22.48 -7.46 -13.55
N SER A 305 23.68 -7.06 -14.01
CA SER A 305 24.50 -6.06 -13.32
C SER A 305 23.83 -4.68 -13.22
N ARG A 306 23.09 -4.24 -14.25
CA ARG A 306 22.39 -2.94 -14.24
C ARG A 306 21.19 -2.96 -13.31
N ILE A 307 20.45 -4.07 -13.27
CA ILE A 307 19.34 -4.26 -12.33
C ILE A 307 19.86 -4.27 -10.89
N LEU A 308 20.94 -5.02 -10.63
CA LEU A 308 21.56 -5.10 -9.30
C LEU A 308 22.10 -3.74 -8.84
N TYR A 309 22.72 -2.98 -9.74
CA TYR A 309 23.19 -1.62 -9.44
C TYR A 309 22.03 -0.68 -9.07
N ALA A 310 20.91 -0.75 -9.81
CA ALA A 310 19.74 0.06 -9.53
C ALA A 310 19.06 -0.32 -8.20
N LEU A 311 18.92 -1.62 -7.93
CA LEU A 311 18.47 -2.15 -6.62
C LEU A 311 19.34 -1.66 -5.47
N ALA A 312 20.67 -1.65 -5.66
CA ALA A 312 21.61 -1.19 -4.65
C ALA A 312 21.47 0.32 -4.41
N ARG A 313 21.30 1.13 -5.46
CA ARG A 313 21.11 2.58 -5.37
C ARG A 313 19.85 2.98 -4.60
N ASP A 314 18.82 2.13 -4.64
CA ASP A 314 17.55 2.34 -3.94
C ASP A 314 17.60 2.00 -2.44
N ASP A 315 18.75 1.55 -1.91
CA ASP A 315 18.99 1.27 -0.48
C ASP A 315 18.00 0.29 0.20
N LEU A 316 17.25 -0.48 -0.61
CA LEU A 316 16.24 -1.46 -0.15
C LEU A 316 16.81 -2.50 0.83
N PHE A 317 18.07 -2.89 0.66
CA PHE A 317 18.75 -3.92 1.46
C PHE A 317 19.88 -3.35 2.34
N GLY A 318 19.94 -2.01 2.49
CA GLY A 318 20.94 -1.32 3.30
C GLY A 318 22.39 -1.78 3.01
N ARG A 319 23.06 -2.28 4.05
CA ARG A 319 24.50 -2.67 3.99
C ARG A 319 24.79 -3.88 3.10
N ALA A 320 23.82 -4.77 2.85
CA ALA A 320 24.07 -6.02 2.12
C ALA A 320 24.43 -5.79 0.64
N LEU A 321 23.77 -4.82 0.00
CA LEU A 321 24.03 -4.45 -1.40
C LEU A 321 24.95 -3.22 -1.55
N ALA A 322 25.45 -2.65 -0.46
CA ALA A 322 26.23 -1.41 -0.49
C ALA A 322 27.49 -1.53 -1.38
N LEU A 323 28.09 -2.73 -1.46
CA LEU A 323 29.25 -2.98 -2.31
C LEU A 323 28.93 -2.82 -3.81
N ALA A 324 27.71 -3.15 -4.23
CA ALA A 324 27.27 -3.07 -5.63
C ALA A 324 27.12 -1.63 -6.13
N LYS A 325 27.09 -0.63 -5.23
CA LYS A 325 27.02 0.79 -5.60
C LYS A 325 28.32 1.35 -6.19
N LYS A 326 29.47 0.70 -5.99
CA LYS A 326 30.76 1.23 -6.42
C LYS A 326 30.85 1.25 -7.95
N THR A 327 31.08 2.44 -8.51
CA THR A 327 31.25 2.68 -9.95
C THR A 327 32.71 3.02 -10.27
N SER A 328 33.10 2.78 -11.52
CA SER A 328 34.35 3.27 -12.11
C SER A 328 34.24 4.76 -12.42
N ALA A 329 35.38 5.41 -12.69
CA ALA A 329 35.46 6.80 -13.15
C ALA A 329 34.61 7.09 -14.42
N SER A 330 34.37 6.07 -15.24
CA SER A 330 33.52 6.14 -16.43
C SER A 330 32.01 5.92 -16.16
N GLY A 331 31.61 5.75 -14.90
CA GLY A 331 30.20 5.47 -14.52
C GLY A 331 29.78 4.00 -14.64
N ASN A 332 30.70 3.09 -15.00
CA ASN A 332 30.40 1.65 -15.09
C ASN A 332 30.32 1.00 -13.69
N PRO A 333 29.24 0.26 -13.32
CA PRO A 333 29.10 -0.36 -12.00
C PRO A 333 29.91 -1.67 -11.90
N VAL A 334 31.22 -1.54 -11.71
CA VAL A 334 32.19 -2.65 -11.70
C VAL A 334 31.81 -3.72 -10.67
N MET A 335 31.46 -3.32 -9.45
CA MET A 335 31.14 -4.29 -8.40
C MET A 335 29.83 -5.05 -8.68
N ALA A 336 28.83 -4.39 -9.28
CA ALA A 336 27.60 -5.07 -9.67
C ALA A 336 27.86 -6.12 -10.76
N VAL A 337 28.77 -5.84 -11.72
CA VAL A 337 29.18 -6.82 -12.75
C VAL A 337 29.88 -8.03 -12.12
N ILE A 338 30.82 -7.80 -11.20
CA ILE A 338 31.56 -8.89 -10.52
C ILE A 338 30.61 -9.75 -9.66
N ILE A 339 29.69 -9.12 -8.92
CA ILE A 339 28.71 -9.86 -8.12
C ILE A 339 27.80 -10.69 -9.03
N SER A 340 27.25 -10.11 -10.09
CA SER A 340 26.44 -10.85 -11.07
C SER A 340 27.22 -12.05 -11.64
N TRP A 341 28.47 -11.85 -12.04
CA TRP A 341 29.34 -12.92 -12.54
C TRP A 341 29.53 -14.05 -11.52
N LEU A 342 29.77 -13.71 -10.25
CA LEU A 342 29.89 -14.70 -9.18
C LEU A 342 28.61 -15.51 -9.01
N VAL A 343 27.43 -14.86 -9.04
CA VAL A 343 26.16 -15.57 -8.94
C VAL A 343 25.92 -16.45 -10.18
N VAL A 344 26.28 -16.00 -11.39
CA VAL A 344 26.22 -16.83 -12.61
C VAL A 344 27.11 -18.06 -12.47
N GLN A 345 28.33 -17.89 -11.94
CA GLN A 345 29.25 -18.99 -11.68
C GLN A 345 28.66 -20.01 -10.70
N VAL A 346 27.96 -19.56 -9.65
CA VAL A 346 27.25 -20.46 -8.72
C VAL A 346 26.17 -21.28 -9.45
N VAL A 347 25.42 -20.66 -10.37
CA VAL A 347 24.42 -21.37 -11.18
C VAL A 347 25.05 -22.41 -12.12
N LEU A 348 26.24 -22.13 -12.66
CA LEU A 348 26.96 -23.08 -13.54
C LEU A 348 27.28 -24.42 -12.83
N PHE A 349 27.53 -24.42 -11.52
CA PHE A 349 27.75 -25.67 -10.76
C PHE A 349 26.56 -26.64 -10.80
N SER A 350 25.34 -26.17 -11.10
CA SER A 350 24.18 -27.05 -11.28
C SER A 350 24.37 -28.03 -12.46
N GLY A 351 25.14 -27.63 -13.49
CA GLY A 351 25.58 -28.48 -14.61
C GLY A 351 24.50 -29.07 -15.52
N LYS A 352 23.21 -28.93 -15.19
CA LYS A 352 22.10 -29.53 -15.95
C LYS A 352 21.33 -28.46 -16.72
N LEU A 353 21.66 -28.30 -18.00
CA LEU A 353 21.07 -27.31 -18.90
C LEU A 353 19.53 -27.31 -18.88
N ASN A 354 18.89 -28.49 -18.95
CA ASN A 354 17.43 -28.60 -19.01
C ASN A 354 16.72 -28.15 -17.74
N THR A 355 17.31 -28.39 -16.57
CA THR A 355 16.75 -27.93 -15.29
C THR A 355 16.81 -26.40 -15.19
N ILE A 356 17.93 -25.81 -15.62
CA ILE A 356 18.13 -24.35 -15.65
C ILE A 356 17.16 -23.73 -16.67
N ALA A 357 17.02 -24.34 -17.85
CA ALA A 357 16.14 -23.86 -18.92
C ALA A 357 14.69 -23.68 -18.44
N SER A 358 14.13 -24.66 -17.73
CA SER A 358 12.77 -24.59 -17.20
C SER A 358 12.62 -23.47 -16.15
N VAL A 359 13.58 -23.34 -15.24
CA VAL A 359 13.58 -22.28 -14.21
C VAL A 359 13.68 -20.89 -14.83
N VAL A 360 14.57 -20.71 -15.81
CA VAL A 360 14.74 -19.46 -16.56
C VAL A 360 13.43 -19.04 -17.24
N THR A 361 12.76 -19.98 -17.92
CA THR A 361 11.47 -19.72 -18.57
C THR A 361 10.42 -19.24 -17.56
N THR A 362 10.29 -19.94 -16.43
CA THR A 362 9.35 -19.56 -15.37
C THR A 362 9.65 -18.16 -14.82
N PHE A 363 10.92 -17.84 -14.55
CA PHE A 363 11.29 -16.51 -14.04
C PHE A 363 11.02 -15.39 -15.05
N PHE A 364 11.34 -15.57 -16.34
CA PHE A 364 11.03 -14.56 -17.36
C PHE A 364 9.52 -14.37 -17.56
N LEU A 365 8.72 -15.44 -17.56
CA LEU A 365 7.27 -15.33 -17.64
C LEU A 365 6.69 -14.59 -16.43
N LEU A 366 7.21 -14.85 -15.24
CA LEU A 366 6.79 -14.13 -14.03
C LEU A 366 7.17 -12.64 -14.11
N VAL A 367 8.39 -12.31 -14.55
CA VAL A 367 8.80 -10.92 -14.78
C VAL A 367 7.85 -10.25 -15.77
N TYR A 368 7.55 -10.87 -16.91
CA TYR A 368 6.63 -10.33 -17.90
C TYR A 368 5.22 -10.11 -17.34
N ALA A 369 4.70 -11.07 -16.55
CA ALA A 369 3.43 -10.92 -15.85
C ALA A 369 3.45 -9.71 -14.90
N THR A 370 4.51 -9.55 -14.11
CA THR A 370 4.64 -8.44 -13.15
C THR A 370 4.78 -7.07 -13.83
N VAL A 371 5.45 -6.98 -14.98
CA VAL A 371 5.50 -5.73 -15.78
C VAL A 371 4.11 -5.35 -16.28
N ASN A 372 3.36 -6.30 -16.81
CA ASN A 372 1.99 -6.07 -17.25
C ASN A 372 1.07 -5.68 -16.07
N LEU A 373 1.24 -6.32 -14.90
CA LEU A 373 0.52 -5.98 -13.68
C LEU A 373 0.85 -4.56 -13.20
N ALA A 374 2.12 -4.14 -13.29
CA ALA A 374 2.55 -2.79 -12.93
C ALA A 374 1.83 -1.73 -13.75
N CYS A 375 1.81 -1.91 -15.08
CA CYS A 375 1.08 -1.02 -15.99
C CYS A 375 -0.42 -1.01 -15.72
N LEU A 376 -1.02 -2.17 -15.49
CA LEU A 376 -2.45 -2.28 -15.20
C LEU A 376 -2.81 -1.51 -13.92
N ALA A 377 -2.02 -1.66 -12.86
CA ALA A 377 -2.22 -0.98 -11.59
C ALA A 377 -2.12 0.55 -11.73
N LEU A 378 -1.15 1.04 -12.49
CA LEU A 378 -0.96 2.46 -12.78
C LEU A 378 -2.15 3.07 -13.54
N GLU A 379 -2.63 2.37 -14.57
CA GLU A 379 -3.77 2.81 -15.39
C GLU A 379 -5.06 2.83 -14.56
N TRP A 380 -5.33 1.77 -13.79
CA TRP A 380 -6.51 1.68 -12.91
C TRP A 380 -6.48 2.68 -11.75
N ALA A 381 -5.29 2.98 -11.22
CA ALA A 381 -5.13 4.05 -10.23
C ALA A 381 -5.39 5.44 -10.82
N SER A 382 -5.43 5.57 -12.15
CA SER A 382 -5.45 6.85 -12.86
C SER A 382 -4.37 7.79 -12.32
N ALA A 383 -3.17 7.24 -12.10
CA ALA A 383 -2.06 7.96 -11.49
C ALA A 383 -1.69 9.19 -12.35
N PRO A 384 -1.74 10.43 -11.82
CA PRO A 384 -1.55 11.64 -12.63
C PRO A 384 -0.20 11.73 -13.35
N ASN A 385 0.83 11.07 -12.79
CA ASN A 385 2.19 11.02 -13.32
C ASN A 385 2.38 9.89 -14.34
N PHE A 386 1.38 9.04 -14.55
CA PHE A 386 1.38 8.01 -15.58
C PHE A 386 0.64 8.54 -16.82
N ARG A 387 1.42 9.01 -17.80
CA ARG A 387 0.94 9.60 -19.06
C ARG A 387 1.69 9.01 -20.25
N PRO A 388 1.52 7.71 -20.54
CA PRO A 388 2.21 7.08 -21.66
C PRO A 388 1.82 7.78 -22.97
N THR A 389 2.81 8.21 -23.75
CA THR A 389 2.55 8.79 -25.09
C THR A 389 2.40 7.73 -26.18
N PHE A 390 2.69 6.46 -25.84
CA PHE A 390 2.56 5.32 -26.73
C PHE A 390 1.08 4.94 -26.96
N ARG A 391 0.64 5.00 -28.21
CA ARG A 391 -0.80 4.90 -28.60
C ARG A 391 -1.40 3.50 -28.51
N TYR A 392 -0.60 2.45 -28.65
CA TYR A 392 -1.11 1.06 -28.73
C TYR A 392 -1.24 0.38 -27.35
N PHE A 393 -1.00 1.12 -26.28
CA PHE A 393 -1.14 0.65 -24.92
C PHE A 393 -2.58 0.80 -24.42
N THR A 394 -3.13 -0.26 -23.83
CA THR A 394 -4.42 -0.25 -23.12
C THR A 394 -4.41 -1.19 -21.92
N TRP A 395 -5.33 -0.99 -20.97
CA TRP A 395 -5.48 -1.91 -19.83
C TRP A 395 -5.80 -3.36 -20.27
N HIS A 396 -6.52 -3.53 -21.40
CA HIS A 396 -6.82 -4.84 -21.98
C HIS A 396 -5.55 -5.60 -22.39
N THR A 397 -4.61 -4.92 -23.05
CA THR A 397 -3.34 -5.52 -23.47
C THR A 397 -2.52 -6.01 -22.28
N CYS A 398 -2.53 -5.26 -21.17
CA CYS A 398 -1.89 -5.67 -19.93
C CYS A 398 -2.55 -6.92 -19.35
N LEU A 399 -3.88 -6.95 -19.26
CA LEU A 399 -4.62 -8.09 -18.72
C LEU A 399 -4.39 -9.36 -19.55
N LEU A 400 -4.42 -9.26 -20.88
CA LEU A 400 -4.12 -10.38 -21.79
C LEU A 400 -2.68 -10.86 -21.62
N GLY A 401 -1.72 -9.95 -21.44
CA GLY A 401 -0.33 -10.28 -21.14
C GLY A 401 -0.17 -11.05 -19.83
N ILE A 402 -0.81 -10.59 -18.74
CA ILE A 402 -0.82 -11.28 -17.44
C ILE A 402 -1.42 -12.68 -17.57
N ALA A 403 -2.61 -12.78 -18.17
CA ALA A 403 -3.31 -14.05 -18.35
C ALA A 403 -2.47 -15.03 -19.17
N GLY A 404 -1.90 -14.59 -20.29
CA GLY A 404 -1.05 -15.42 -21.14
C GLY A 404 0.22 -15.90 -20.42
N CYS A 405 0.89 -15.03 -19.66
CA CYS A 405 2.05 -15.41 -18.87
C CYS A 405 1.69 -16.45 -17.79
N CYS A 406 0.62 -16.21 -17.02
CA CYS A 406 0.18 -17.12 -15.96
C CYS A 406 -0.22 -18.49 -16.50
N VAL A 407 -1.04 -18.53 -17.56
CA VAL A 407 -1.47 -19.80 -18.19
C VAL A 407 -0.26 -20.59 -18.66
N MET A 408 0.65 -19.99 -19.43
CA MET A 408 1.82 -20.71 -19.94
C MET A 408 2.78 -21.13 -18.83
N MET A 409 2.96 -20.31 -17.80
CA MET A 409 3.82 -20.63 -16.66
C MET A 409 3.36 -21.91 -15.95
N PHE A 410 2.06 -22.06 -15.66
CA PHE A 410 1.50 -23.27 -15.05
C PHE A 410 1.45 -24.46 -16.01
N LEU A 411 1.26 -24.23 -17.31
CA LEU A 411 1.29 -25.30 -18.32
C LEU A 411 2.69 -25.91 -18.51
N ILE A 412 3.75 -25.11 -18.35
CA ILE A 412 5.14 -25.59 -18.48
C ILE A 412 5.53 -26.44 -17.27
N SER A 413 5.38 -25.89 -16.06
CA SER A 413 5.73 -26.60 -14.83
C SER A 413 4.98 -25.98 -13.65
N PRO A 414 3.93 -26.65 -13.15
CA PRO A 414 3.17 -26.18 -11.99
C PRO A 414 4.05 -26.03 -10.72
N VAL A 415 5.05 -26.90 -10.58
CA VAL A 415 5.93 -26.93 -9.40
C VAL A 415 6.86 -25.71 -9.38
N SER A 416 7.57 -25.43 -10.48
CA SER A 416 8.45 -24.25 -10.54
C SER A 416 7.65 -22.95 -10.52
N ALA A 417 6.45 -22.93 -11.14
CA ALA A 417 5.54 -21.79 -11.11
C ALA A 417 5.11 -21.45 -9.68
N SER A 418 4.64 -22.45 -8.92
CA SER A 418 4.17 -22.27 -7.55
C SER A 418 5.31 -21.87 -6.61
N ALA A 419 6.49 -22.49 -6.78
CA ALA A 419 7.70 -22.13 -6.02
C ALA A 419 8.15 -20.70 -6.30
N SER A 420 8.16 -20.27 -7.56
CA SER A 420 8.55 -18.91 -7.96
C SER A 420 7.58 -17.85 -7.44
N LEU A 421 6.28 -18.14 -7.45
CA LEU A 421 5.25 -17.24 -6.91
C LEU A 421 5.33 -17.15 -5.37
N GLY A 422 5.54 -18.29 -4.70
CA GLY A 422 5.78 -18.31 -3.25
C GLY A 422 7.04 -17.56 -2.85
N PHE A 423 8.12 -17.70 -3.62
CA PHE A 423 9.35 -16.94 -3.41
C PHE A 423 9.15 -15.43 -3.64
N LEU A 424 8.42 -15.02 -4.68
CA LEU A 424 8.05 -13.61 -4.89
C LEU A 424 7.22 -13.06 -3.71
N LEU A 425 6.26 -13.83 -3.20
CA LEU A 425 5.45 -13.43 -2.03
C LEU A 425 6.30 -13.30 -0.77
N LEU A 426 7.24 -14.22 -0.56
CA LEU A 426 8.18 -14.17 0.55
C LEU A 426 9.08 -12.92 0.46
N LEU A 427 9.58 -12.59 -0.74
CA LEU A 427 10.35 -11.37 -0.96
C LEU A 427 9.52 -10.10 -0.69
N LEU A 428 8.26 -10.07 -1.14
CA LEU A 428 7.34 -8.97 -0.86
C LEU A 428 7.14 -8.78 0.65
N LEU A 429 6.87 -9.88 1.36
CA LEU A 429 6.67 -9.85 2.81
C LEU A 429 7.95 -9.44 3.54
N ALA A 430 9.11 -9.98 3.15
CA ALA A 430 10.39 -9.62 3.73
C ALA A 430 10.69 -8.14 3.51
N LEU A 431 10.53 -7.62 2.29
CA LEU A 431 10.74 -6.20 2.02
C LEU A 431 9.74 -5.30 2.75
N HIS A 432 8.48 -5.72 2.93
CA HIS A 432 7.52 -4.97 3.74
C HIS A 432 7.99 -4.79 5.19
N TYR A 433 8.65 -5.81 5.78
CA TYR A 433 9.17 -5.74 7.14
C TYR A 433 10.57 -5.12 7.27
N LEU A 434 11.45 -5.32 6.27
CA LEU A 434 12.84 -4.88 6.33
C LEU A 434 13.06 -3.50 5.70
N SER A 435 12.22 -3.07 4.77
CA SER A 435 12.45 -1.80 4.08
C SER A 435 12.18 -0.62 5.02
N PRO A 436 13.10 0.36 5.10
CA PRO A 436 12.86 1.58 5.83
C PRO A 436 11.73 2.37 5.17
N SER A 437 11.05 3.24 5.94
CA SER A 437 10.06 4.17 5.40
C SER A 437 10.70 5.03 4.31
N SER A 438 10.44 4.67 3.06
CA SER A 438 11.01 5.34 1.89
C SER A 438 10.31 6.68 1.67
N THR A 439 11.09 7.68 1.25
CA THR A 439 10.64 9.05 0.96
C THR A 439 9.97 9.18 -0.41
N TRP A 440 10.02 8.14 -1.24
CA TRP A 440 9.43 8.16 -2.58
C TRP A 440 8.00 7.61 -2.53
N GLY A 441 7.09 8.25 -3.29
CA GLY A 441 5.66 7.97 -3.23
C GLY A 441 5.29 6.50 -3.49
N TYR A 442 4.30 6.00 -2.75
CA TYR A 442 3.79 4.65 -2.90
C TYR A 442 2.56 4.65 -3.84
N ILE A 443 2.49 3.73 -4.82
CA ILE A 443 1.24 3.53 -5.58
C ILE A 443 0.08 3.16 -4.67
N SER A 444 0.35 2.46 -3.56
CA SER A 444 -0.67 2.16 -2.55
C SER A 444 -1.32 3.44 -2.03
N GLN A 445 -0.56 4.52 -1.78
CA GLN A 445 -1.11 5.83 -1.37
C GLN A 445 -1.99 6.44 -2.47
N ALA A 446 -1.58 6.37 -3.74
CA ALA A 446 -2.39 6.89 -4.85
C ALA A 446 -3.71 6.11 -5.02
N LEU A 447 -3.66 4.78 -4.92
CA LEU A 447 -4.83 3.90 -4.93
C LEU A 447 -5.76 4.18 -3.73
N ILE A 448 -5.18 4.32 -2.53
CA ILE A 448 -5.91 4.69 -1.31
C ILE A 448 -6.59 6.05 -1.50
N PHE A 449 -5.89 7.05 -2.00
CA PHE A 449 -6.45 8.38 -2.25
C PHE A 449 -7.62 8.32 -3.22
N HIS A 450 -7.45 7.63 -4.36
CA HIS A 450 -8.53 7.46 -5.34
C HIS A 450 -9.76 6.78 -4.72
N GLN A 451 -9.53 5.73 -3.92
CA GLN A 451 -10.57 4.96 -3.27
C GLN A 451 -11.29 5.76 -2.17
N VAL A 452 -10.54 6.46 -1.31
CA VAL A 452 -11.07 7.33 -0.25
C VAL A 452 -11.88 8.47 -0.86
N ARG A 453 -11.37 9.12 -1.90
CA ARG A 453 -12.11 10.17 -2.63
C ARG A 453 -13.43 9.64 -3.18
N LYS A 454 -13.42 8.48 -3.84
CA LYS A 454 -14.64 7.85 -4.38
C LYS A 454 -15.64 7.54 -3.26
N TYR A 455 -15.20 6.99 -2.13
CA TYR A 455 -16.06 6.72 -0.99
C TYR A 455 -16.61 8.00 -0.35
N LEU A 456 -15.82 9.06 -0.24
CA LEU A 456 -16.29 10.35 0.25
C LEU A 456 -17.34 10.98 -0.67
N LEU A 457 -17.21 10.82 -1.99
CA LEU A 457 -18.22 11.28 -2.96
C LEU A 457 -19.52 10.43 -2.90
N MET A 458 -19.42 9.15 -2.56
CA MET A 458 -20.58 8.29 -2.35
C MET A 458 -21.30 8.57 -1.02
N LEU A 459 -20.62 9.21 -0.06
CA LEU A 459 -21.20 9.64 1.22
C LEU A 459 -22.02 10.93 1.01
N ASP A 460 -23.29 10.76 0.64
CA ASP A 460 -24.22 11.85 0.37
C ASP A 460 -24.83 12.43 1.66
N VAL A 461 -24.47 13.68 1.96
CA VAL A 461 -24.96 14.45 3.13
C VAL A 461 -26.48 14.66 3.09
N ARG A 462 -27.09 14.65 1.90
CA ARG A 462 -28.55 14.85 1.77
C ARG A 462 -29.37 13.67 2.30
N LYS A 463 -28.73 12.51 2.50
CA LYS A 463 -29.34 11.28 3.00
C LYS A 463 -29.06 11.06 4.49
N ASP A 464 -28.69 12.12 5.22
CA ASP A 464 -28.45 12.06 6.66
C ASP A 464 -29.72 11.60 7.41
N HIS A 465 -29.59 10.49 8.14
CA HIS A 465 -30.66 9.93 8.97
C HIS A 465 -30.12 9.61 10.37
N VAL A 466 -30.97 9.80 11.39
CA VAL A 466 -30.65 9.57 12.81
C VAL A 466 -30.07 8.16 13.08
N LYS A 467 -30.42 7.16 12.25
CA LYS A 467 -29.96 5.76 12.39
C LYS A 467 -28.47 5.60 12.10
N PHE A 468 -27.93 6.48 11.25
CA PHE A 468 -26.52 6.49 10.87
C PHE A 468 -25.71 7.52 11.65
N TRP A 469 -26.33 8.21 12.60
CA TRP A 469 -25.63 9.19 13.43
C TRP A 469 -24.43 8.54 14.15
N ARG A 470 -23.31 9.27 14.18
CA ARG A 470 -22.07 8.90 14.87
C ARG A 470 -21.50 10.15 15.55
N PRO A 471 -20.84 10.02 16.71
CA PRO A 471 -20.14 11.14 17.32
C PRO A 471 -18.93 11.53 16.46
N GLN A 472 -18.97 12.73 15.89
CA GLN A 472 -17.87 13.29 15.10
C GLN A 472 -17.28 14.46 15.90
N MET A 473 -16.18 14.20 16.60
CA MET A 473 -15.66 15.08 17.65
C MET A 473 -14.60 16.03 17.09
N LEU A 474 -14.72 17.32 17.39
CA LEU A 474 -13.66 18.32 17.28
C LEU A 474 -13.24 18.72 18.70
N LEU A 475 -12.08 18.25 19.15
CA LEU A 475 -11.52 18.64 20.44
C LEU A 475 -10.57 19.81 20.25
N MET A 476 -10.85 20.92 20.91
CA MET A 476 -9.93 22.05 20.97
C MET A 476 -8.88 21.81 22.05
N VAL A 477 -7.62 21.81 21.65
CA VAL A 477 -6.48 21.60 22.54
C VAL A 477 -5.57 22.83 22.49
N GLN A 478 -5.43 23.50 23.64
CA GLN A 478 -4.50 24.63 23.76
C GLN A 478 -3.05 24.13 23.85
N ASN A 479 -2.78 23.20 24.77
CA ASN A 479 -1.45 22.60 24.91
C ASN A 479 -1.61 21.09 25.15
N PRO A 480 -1.07 20.22 24.27
CA PRO A 480 -1.12 18.78 24.44
C PRO A 480 -0.58 18.25 25.77
N ARG A 481 0.36 18.98 26.40
CA ARG A 481 0.98 18.58 27.67
C ARG A 481 -0.02 18.48 28.82
N GLY A 482 -0.99 19.40 28.87
CA GLY A 482 -2.08 19.35 29.84
C GLY A 482 -3.19 18.41 29.40
N SER A 483 -3.56 18.46 28.13
CA SER A 483 -4.77 17.77 27.63
C SER A 483 -4.56 16.31 27.20
N ALA A 484 -3.43 15.67 27.50
CA ALA A 484 -3.15 14.30 27.07
C ALA A 484 -4.25 13.29 27.48
N ARG A 485 -4.67 13.32 28.76
CA ARG A 485 -5.75 12.44 29.27
C ARG A 485 -7.11 12.77 28.66
N LEU A 486 -7.35 14.04 28.36
CA LEU A 486 -8.57 14.48 27.67
C LEU A 486 -8.62 13.93 26.24
N ILE A 487 -7.49 13.93 25.53
CA ILE A 487 -7.38 13.35 24.19
C ILE A 487 -7.75 11.85 24.23
N ASP A 488 -7.24 11.10 25.20
CA ASP A 488 -7.58 9.67 25.36
C ASP A 488 -9.03 9.44 25.74
N PHE A 489 -9.59 10.29 26.60
CA PHE A 489 -11.00 10.19 26.99
C PHE A 489 -11.93 10.44 25.79
N VAL A 490 -11.65 11.45 24.97
CA VAL A 490 -12.44 11.74 23.76
C VAL A 490 -12.24 10.63 22.71
N ASN A 491 -11.06 10.02 22.64
CA ASN A 491 -10.81 8.85 21.78
C ASN A 491 -11.69 7.63 22.17
N ASP A 492 -11.99 7.44 23.45
CA ASP A 492 -12.97 6.43 23.88
C ASP A 492 -14.40 6.87 23.50
N LEU A 493 -14.73 8.15 23.70
CA LEU A 493 -16.07 8.68 23.49
C LEU A 493 -16.47 8.75 22.02
N LYS A 494 -15.51 8.94 21.10
CA LYS A 494 -15.78 8.96 19.65
C LYS A 494 -16.04 7.56 19.07
N LYS A 495 -15.64 6.49 19.76
CA LYS A 495 -15.76 5.09 19.30
C LYS A 495 -15.18 4.90 17.89
N SER A 496 -16.04 4.86 16.86
CA SER A 496 -15.64 4.70 15.44
C SER A 496 -15.93 5.93 14.58
N GLY A 497 -16.33 7.05 15.19
CA GLY A 497 -16.61 8.29 14.48
C GLY A 497 -15.33 9.08 14.14
N LEU A 498 -15.53 10.20 13.44
CA LEU A 498 -14.47 11.15 13.13
C LEU A 498 -13.96 11.79 14.42
N TYR A 499 -12.64 11.96 14.52
CA TYR A 499 -12.02 12.70 15.62
C TYR A 499 -10.98 13.65 15.06
N VAL A 500 -11.12 14.93 15.36
CA VAL A 500 -10.22 16.00 14.93
C VAL A 500 -9.68 16.71 16.17
N LEU A 501 -8.37 16.86 16.25
CA LEU A 501 -7.66 17.71 17.21
C LEU A 501 -7.49 19.08 16.58
N GLY A 502 -8.15 20.08 17.17
CA GLY A 502 -8.09 21.48 16.74
C GLY A 502 -7.14 22.27 17.63
N HIS A 503 -6.27 23.07 17.04
CA HIS A 503 -5.44 24.03 17.75
C HIS A 503 -5.48 25.40 17.06
N VAL A 504 -5.51 26.47 17.86
CA VAL A 504 -5.52 27.85 17.36
C VAL A 504 -4.28 28.55 17.89
N GLU A 505 -3.41 28.97 16.97
CA GLU A 505 -2.24 29.80 17.26
C GLU A 505 -2.62 31.27 17.08
N LEU A 506 -2.33 32.11 18.08
CA LEU A 506 -2.65 33.54 18.08
C LEU A 506 -1.54 34.36 17.43
N GLN A 507 -1.54 34.41 16.11
CA GLN A 507 -0.59 35.21 15.34
C GLN A 507 -1.30 35.80 14.11
N ASP A 508 -0.64 36.74 13.45
CA ASP A 508 -1.06 37.28 12.16
C ASP A 508 -0.06 36.85 11.08
N LEU A 509 -0.57 36.27 9.99
CA LEU A 509 0.27 35.69 8.93
C LEU A 509 1.05 36.79 8.20
N ASP A 510 0.47 37.98 8.09
CA ASP A 510 1.10 39.13 7.42
C ASP A 510 2.39 39.58 8.10
N MET A 511 2.56 39.25 9.39
CA MET A 511 3.72 39.62 10.20
C MET A 511 4.82 38.55 10.20
N LEU A 512 4.60 37.41 9.55
CA LEU A 512 5.50 36.25 9.59
C LEU A 512 6.12 35.98 8.21
N PRO A 513 7.41 35.59 8.15
CA PRO A 513 8.07 35.28 6.88
C PRO A 513 7.58 33.97 6.24
N SER A 514 6.99 33.07 7.02
CA SER A 514 6.52 31.76 6.59
C SER A 514 5.47 31.22 7.58
N ASP A 515 4.67 30.23 7.15
CA ASP A 515 3.68 29.57 7.99
C ASP A 515 4.35 28.86 9.21
N PRO A 516 4.07 29.29 10.45
CA PRO A 516 4.63 28.68 11.66
C PRO A 516 4.02 27.31 11.98
N LEU A 517 2.91 26.93 11.35
CA LEU A 517 2.16 25.70 11.66
C LEU A 517 2.79 24.45 11.00
N GLN A 518 3.49 24.59 9.87
CA GLN A 518 4.15 23.46 9.21
C GLN A 518 5.06 22.64 10.14
N PRO A 519 6.06 23.24 10.84
CA PRO A 519 6.92 22.48 11.74
C PRO A 519 6.17 21.93 12.96
N GLN A 520 5.08 22.58 13.38
CA GLN A 520 4.25 22.08 14.47
C GLN A 520 3.42 20.86 14.04
N GLN A 521 2.95 20.80 12.80
CA GLN A 521 2.13 19.70 12.28
C GLN A 521 2.80 18.34 12.49
N ASP A 522 4.10 18.21 12.20
CA ASP A 522 4.85 16.97 12.41
C ASP A 522 4.94 16.58 13.89
N SER A 523 5.05 17.57 14.78
CA SER A 523 5.02 17.35 16.24
C SER A 523 3.63 16.86 16.71
N TRP A 524 2.55 17.38 16.13
CA TRP A 524 1.19 16.90 16.43
C TRP A 524 0.90 15.52 15.86
N LEU A 525 1.37 15.21 14.64
CA LEU A 525 1.22 13.88 14.04
C LEU A 525 1.98 12.82 14.85
N SER A 526 3.21 13.11 15.24
CA SER A 526 4.00 12.19 16.08
C SER A 526 3.39 12.01 17.49
N LEU A 527 2.73 13.03 18.05
CA LEU A 527 1.94 12.89 19.27
C LEU A 527 0.78 11.91 19.08
N VAL A 528 0.02 12.05 17.99
CA VAL A 528 -1.13 11.17 17.67
C VAL A 528 -0.68 9.71 17.51
N ASP A 529 0.43 9.48 16.81
CA ASP A 529 1.01 8.15 16.62
C ASP A 529 1.46 7.54 17.96
N LYS A 530 2.13 8.31 18.82
CA LYS A 530 2.59 7.85 20.14
C LYS A 530 1.46 7.56 21.12
N LEU A 531 0.41 8.39 21.12
CA LEU A 531 -0.79 8.13 21.92
C LEU A 531 -1.64 7.00 21.34
N ASN A 532 -1.34 6.55 20.11
CA ASN A 532 -2.12 5.55 19.37
C ASN A 532 -3.60 5.96 19.24
N VAL A 533 -3.82 7.25 18.99
CA VAL A 533 -5.14 7.86 18.86
C VAL A 533 -5.49 7.95 17.39
N LYS A 534 -6.72 7.59 17.02
CA LYS A 534 -7.18 7.67 15.63
C LYS A 534 -7.81 9.03 15.37
N ALA A 535 -6.99 10.09 15.30
CA ALA A 535 -7.44 11.47 15.09
C ALA A 535 -6.73 12.14 13.92
N PHE A 536 -7.42 13.09 13.28
CA PHE A 536 -6.80 14.05 12.37
C PHE A 536 -6.39 15.30 13.14
N VAL A 537 -5.34 15.97 12.68
CA VAL A 537 -4.86 17.22 13.28
C VAL A 537 -5.25 18.38 12.35
N SER A 538 -5.87 19.42 12.91
CA SER A 538 -6.23 20.65 12.20
C SER A 538 -5.71 21.85 12.99
N LEU A 539 -4.68 22.49 12.48
CA LEU A 539 -4.08 23.69 13.07
C LEU A 539 -4.58 24.92 12.30
N THR A 540 -4.91 26.00 12.99
CA THR A 540 -5.29 27.27 12.37
C THR A 540 -4.61 28.45 13.05
N LEU A 541 -4.41 29.52 12.29
CA LEU A 541 -3.84 30.78 12.76
C LEU A 541 -4.96 31.84 12.72
N ALA A 542 -5.15 32.56 13.83
CA ALA A 542 -6.23 33.54 13.94
C ALA A 542 -5.90 34.65 14.96
N PRO A 543 -6.44 35.87 14.79
CA PRO A 543 -6.21 36.98 15.71
C PRO A 543 -6.89 36.79 17.08
N SER A 544 -7.91 35.93 17.17
CA SER A 544 -8.55 35.55 18.43
C SER A 544 -8.92 34.08 18.44
N VAL A 545 -8.93 33.48 19.63
CA VAL A 545 -9.28 32.05 19.80
C VAL A 545 -10.70 31.80 19.32
N ARG A 546 -11.64 32.71 19.63
CA ARG A 546 -13.03 32.60 19.18
C ARG A 546 -13.14 32.60 17.65
N HIS A 547 -12.37 33.46 16.97
CA HIS A 547 -12.35 33.48 15.51
C HIS A 547 -11.75 32.19 14.93
N GLY A 548 -10.62 31.71 15.46
CA GLY A 548 -10.00 30.46 15.01
C GLY A 548 -10.89 29.23 15.23
N VAL A 549 -11.59 29.14 16.37
CA VAL A 549 -12.54 28.03 16.61
C VAL A 549 -13.72 28.09 15.63
N ARG A 550 -14.25 29.29 15.31
CA ARG A 550 -15.29 29.43 14.27
C ARG A 550 -14.78 28.92 12.92
N GLN A 551 -13.58 29.32 12.51
CA GLN A 551 -12.98 28.84 11.26
C GLN A 551 -12.92 27.31 11.25
N LEU A 552 -12.37 26.69 12.30
CA LEU A 552 -12.31 25.24 12.41
C LEU A 552 -13.68 24.57 12.38
N LEU A 553 -14.72 25.15 13.00
CA LEU A 553 -16.08 24.60 12.94
C LEU A 553 -16.69 24.65 11.53
N PHE A 554 -16.32 25.63 10.72
CA PHE A 554 -16.75 25.74 9.31
C PHE A 554 -15.95 24.85 8.36
N THR A 555 -14.63 24.78 8.54
CA THR A 555 -13.71 24.20 7.55
C THR A 555 -13.25 22.79 7.87
N SER A 556 -13.38 22.32 9.13
CA SER A 556 -12.92 20.99 9.49
C SER A 556 -13.76 19.88 8.84
N GLY A 557 -13.06 18.94 8.18
CA GLY A 557 -13.66 17.79 7.51
C GLY A 557 -13.85 17.97 6.00
N LEU A 558 -14.31 16.92 5.33
CA LEU A 558 -14.50 16.89 3.87
C LEU A 558 -15.78 16.13 3.50
N GLY A 559 -16.63 16.72 2.65
CA GLY A 559 -17.91 16.11 2.27
C GLY A 559 -18.79 15.81 3.48
N GLY A 560 -19.31 14.58 3.59
CA GLY A 560 -20.09 14.11 4.74
C GLY A 560 -19.29 13.70 5.98
N MET A 561 -17.95 13.73 5.92
CA MET A 561 -17.11 13.51 7.10
C MET A 561 -16.73 14.86 7.73
N ARG A 562 -17.62 15.42 8.55
CA ARG A 562 -17.40 16.69 9.26
C ARG A 562 -17.64 16.53 10.76
N PRO A 563 -16.99 17.30 11.64
CA PRO A 563 -17.33 17.30 13.06
C PRO A 563 -18.77 17.79 13.29
N ASN A 564 -19.51 17.10 14.14
CA ASN A 564 -20.85 17.47 14.57
C ASN A 564 -20.89 17.89 16.05
N THR A 565 -19.78 17.70 16.77
CA THR A 565 -19.68 17.89 18.21
C THR A 565 -18.38 18.59 18.57
N LEU A 566 -18.49 19.78 19.19
CA LEU A 566 -17.36 20.54 19.73
C LEU A 566 -17.07 20.09 21.16
N VAL A 567 -15.81 19.80 21.46
CA VAL A 567 -15.34 19.50 22.81
C VAL A 567 -14.33 20.56 23.25
N LEU A 568 -14.57 21.16 24.42
CA LEU A 568 -13.69 22.15 25.04
C LEU A 568 -13.28 21.67 26.44
N GLY A 569 -12.06 21.99 26.86
CA GLY A 569 -11.71 21.97 28.28
C GLY A 569 -12.46 23.07 29.02
N PHE A 570 -12.86 22.80 30.27
CA PHE A 570 -13.55 23.77 31.11
C PHE A 570 -12.64 24.97 31.44
N TYR A 571 -13.24 26.16 31.56
CA TYR A 571 -12.51 27.38 31.89
C TYR A 571 -12.25 27.44 33.41
N ASP A 572 -11.18 26.82 33.87
CA ASP A 572 -10.74 26.84 35.28
C ASP A 572 -9.59 27.82 35.50
N ASP A 573 -9.52 28.44 36.68
CA ASP A 573 -8.39 29.30 37.08
C ASP A 573 -7.16 28.51 37.56
N GLU A 574 -7.34 27.21 37.82
CA GLU A 574 -6.27 26.29 38.22
C GLU A 574 -5.13 26.24 37.19
N ALA A 575 -3.91 26.05 37.70
CA ALA A 575 -2.74 25.88 36.84
C ALA A 575 -2.73 24.47 36.22
N PRO A 576 -2.56 24.36 34.89
CA PRO A 576 -2.55 23.06 34.22
C PRO A 576 -1.34 22.22 34.67
N GLN A 577 -1.53 20.90 34.77
CA GLN A 577 -0.46 19.98 35.15
C GLN A 577 0.09 19.25 33.92
N ASP A 578 1.38 18.90 33.92
CA ASP A 578 1.96 18.12 32.83
C ASP A 578 1.56 16.65 32.94
N GLY A 579 0.49 16.30 32.23
CA GLY A 579 -0.01 14.93 32.12
C GLY A 579 0.75 14.09 31.10
N LEU A 580 1.44 14.72 30.15
CA LEU A 580 2.13 14.02 29.04
C LEU A 580 3.37 13.28 29.53
N ALA A 581 4.19 13.92 30.39
CA ALA A 581 5.37 13.28 30.98
C ALA A 581 5.02 12.06 31.86
N ARG A 582 3.83 12.07 32.47
CA ARG A 582 3.32 10.98 33.32
C ARG A 582 2.56 9.91 32.54
N HIS A 583 2.39 10.07 31.23
CA HIS A 583 1.61 9.17 30.41
C HIS A 583 2.38 7.86 30.12
N PRO A 584 1.75 6.67 30.17
CA PRO A 584 2.41 5.38 29.92
C PRO A 584 3.12 5.28 28.56
N ALA A 585 2.59 5.99 27.55
CA ALA A 585 3.20 6.03 26.20
C ALA A 585 4.57 6.72 26.16
N PHE A 586 4.86 7.62 27.10
CA PHE A 586 6.07 8.44 27.14
C PHE A 586 7.06 8.05 28.24
N THR A 587 6.65 7.20 29.18
CA THR A 587 7.49 6.74 30.31
C THR A 587 8.33 5.51 29.98
N SER A 588 8.04 4.79 28.90
CA SER A 588 8.68 3.51 28.55
C SER A 588 9.73 3.58 27.44
N THR A 589 9.81 4.71 26.71
CA THR A 589 10.72 4.86 25.57
C THR A 589 12.01 5.59 25.98
N ARG A 590 13.16 4.90 25.85
CA ARG A 590 14.52 5.42 26.10
C ARG A 590 14.97 6.51 25.10
N GLU A 591 14.17 6.79 24.08
CA GLU A 591 14.41 7.85 23.10
C GLU A 591 13.50 9.06 23.39
N GLU A 592 14.06 10.08 24.05
CA GLU A 592 13.43 11.38 24.20
C GLU A 592 13.35 12.09 22.83
N VAL A 593 12.39 11.72 21.99
CA VAL A 593 11.95 12.66 20.95
C VAL A 593 11.24 13.78 21.69
N ARG A 594 11.95 14.89 21.91
CA ARG A 594 11.41 16.13 22.47
C ARG A 594 10.36 16.66 21.50
N LEU A 595 9.10 16.30 21.74
CA LEU A 595 7.96 16.94 21.11
C LEU A 595 8.06 18.43 21.45
N GLY A 596 8.27 19.28 20.44
CA GLY A 596 8.60 20.70 20.60
C GLY A 596 7.43 21.58 21.09
N PHE A 597 6.62 21.08 22.02
CA PHE A 597 5.46 21.80 22.56
C PHE A 597 5.87 22.84 23.60
N PRO A 598 5.21 24.02 23.63
CA PRO A 598 5.52 25.08 24.56
C PRO A 598 5.30 24.65 26.02
N PRO A 599 5.96 25.32 26.99
CA PRO A 599 5.73 25.08 28.41
C PRO A 599 4.28 25.41 28.81
N LEU A 600 3.82 24.79 29.90
CA LEU A 600 2.49 25.03 30.44
C LEU A 600 2.39 26.42 31.07
N ARG A 601 1.16 26.95 31.09
CA ARG A 601 0.81 28.23 31.72
C ARG A 601 1.17 28.19 33.20
N THR A 602 1.83 29.23 33.70
CA THR A 602 2.06 29.44 35.13
C THR A 602 0.90 30.25 35.74
N PRO A 603 0.67 30.19 37.06
CA PRO A 603 -0.39 30.97 37.70
C PRO A 603 -0.31 32.48 37.41
N THR A 604 0.90 32.99 37.20
CA THR A 604 1.20 34.41 36.93
C THR A 604 0.96 34.82 35.48
N THR A 605 0.91 33.88 34.53
CA THR A 605 0.65 34.19 33.12
C THR A 605 -0.85 34.36 32.85
N PRO A 606 -1.28 35.45 32.18
CA PRO A 606 -2.68 35.68 31.87
C PRO A 606 -3.22 34.61 30.91
N LYS A 607 -4.53 34.34 31.01
CA LYS A 607 -5.21 33.44 30.08
C LYS A 607 -5.31 34.10 28.71
N LEU A 608 -5.02 33.32 27.66
CA LEU A 608 -5.15 33.74 26.25
C LEU A 608 -6.60 33.96 25.83
N LEU A 609 -7.55 33.37 26.56
CA LEU A 609 -8.99 33.42 26.29
C LEU A 609 -9.68 34.13 27.45
N SER A 610 -10.57 35.08 27.15
CA SER A 610 -11.42 35.70 28.19
C SER A 610 -12.67 34.84 28.47
N ALA A 611 -13.25 34.98 29.67
CA ALA A 611 -14.49 34.29 30.05
C ALA A 611 -15.65 34.57 29.07
N ARG A 612 -15.78 35.82 28.60
CA ARG A 612 -16.78 36.21 27.60
C ARG A 612 -16.56 35.52 26.25
N GLU A 613 -15.31 35.42 25.80
CA GLU A 613 -15.01 34.71 24.55
C GLU A 613 -15.24 33.21 24.66
N TYR A 614 -14.91 32.59 25.79
CA TYR A 614 -15.15 31.16 26.04
C TYR A 614 -16.63 30.81 25.91
N VAL A 615 -17.51 31.54 26.61
CA VAL A 615 -18.97 31.35 26.49
C VAL A 615 -19.45 31.73 25.08
N GLY A 616 -18.82 32.74 24.47
CA GLY A 616 -19.06 33.11 23.08
C GLY A 616 -18.81 31.96 22.09
N ILE A 617 -17.74 31.17 22.28
CA ILE A 617 -17.45 29.98 21.47
C ILE A 617 -18.57 28.93 21.62
N VAL A 618 -19.02 28.68 22.84
CA VAL A 618 -20.13 27.75 23.11
C VAL A 618 -21.40 28.22 22.42
N ALA A 619 -21.74 29.50 22.55
CA ALA A 619 -22.91 30.09 21.89
C ALA A 619 -22.83 30.00 20.36
N ASP A 620 -21.64 30.25 19.78
CA ASP A 620 -21.44 30.16 18.33
C ASP A 620 -21.59 28.72 17.83
N ALA A 621 -21.03 27.73 18.54
CA ALA A 621 -21.17 26.33 18.17
C ALA A 621 -22.63 25.87 18.15
N LEU A 622 -23.42 26.30 19.15
CA LEU A 622 -24.86 26.02 19.21
C LEU A 622 -25.63 26.70 18.08
N LYS A 623 -25.31 27.95 17.75
CA LYS A 623 -25.88 28.67 16.59
C LYS A 623 -25.56 27.97 15.26
N MET A 624 -24.40 27.32 15.18
CA MET A 624 -23.97 26.51 14.04
C MET A 624 -24.54 25.08 14.07
N LEU A 625 -25.52 24.78 14.94
CA LEU A 625 -26.15 23.49 15.10
C LEU A 625 -25.16 22.35 15.41
N ARG A 626 -24.14 22.65 16.21
CA ARG A 626 -23.16 21.67 16.71
C ARG A 626 -23.46 21.33 18.16
N ASN A 627 -23.33 20.05 18.50
CA ASN A 627 -23.38 19.62 19.90
C ASN A 627 -22.14 20.14 20.65
N VAL A 628 -22.24 20.35 21.96
CA VAL A 628 -21.15 20.87 22.78
C VAL A 628 -20.89 19.97 23.98
N LEU A 629 -19.62 19.68 24.26
CA LEU A 629 -19.18 19.06 25.52
C LEU A 629 -18.12 19.93 26.18
N LEU A 630 -18.30 20.22 27.47
CA LEU A 630 -17.30 20.89 28.30
C LEU A 630 -16.72 19.89 29.30
N ALA A 631 -15.42 19.70 29.24
CA ALA A 631 -14.67 18.73 30.02
C ALA A 631 -13.97 19.39 31.21
N ARG A 632 -14.39 19.10 32.43
CA ARG A 632 -13.79 19.63 33.67
C ARG A 632 -13.03 18.52 34.41
N GLN A 633 -11.82 18.84 34.88
CA GLN A 633 -10.98 17.95 35.69
C GLN A 633 -10.76 16.53 35.10
N LEU A 634 -10.75 16.37 33.77
CA LEU A 634 -10.45 15.08 33.13
C LEU A 634 -8.95 14.72 33.15
N GLU A 635 -8.07 15.66 33.51
CA GLU A 635 -6.63 15.40 33.67
C GLU A 635 -6.32 14.51 34.88
N SER A 636 -7.18 14.52 35.91
CA SER A 636 -7.05 13.67 37.10
C SER A 636 -7.64 12.26 36.90
N LEU A 637 -8.22 11.98 35.72
CA LEU A 637 -8.80 10.69 35.41
C LEU A 637 -7.71 9.64 35.20
N ASP A 638 -7.47 8.81 36.23
CA ASP A 638 -6.59 7.66 36.13
C ASP A 638 -7.39 6.40 35.76
N LYS A 639 -7.16 5.85 34.56
CA LYS A 639 -7.81 4.63 34.07
C LYS A 639 -7.19 3.36 34.65
N ALA A 640 -6.84 3.34 35.94
CA ALA A 640 -6.15 2.22 36.59
C ALA A 640 -6.91 0.88 36.50
N TRP A 641 -8.24 0.92 36.33
CA TRP A 641 -9.09 -0.27 36.13
C TRP A 641 -8.83 -0.98 34.79
N GLU A 642 -8.23 -0.32 33.80
CA GLU A 642 -7.83 -0.98 32.55
C GLU A 642 -6.68 -1.96 32.75
N LEU A 643 -5.75 -1.60 33.64
CA LEU A 643 -4.55 -2.38 33.98
C LEU A 643 -4.86 -3.48 35.01
N ARG A 644 -5.73 -3.21 35.98
CA ARG A 644 -6.05 -4.12 37.10
C ARG A 644 -7.43 -4.80 36.99
N ARG A 645 -7.73 -5.39 35.82
CA ARG A 645 -9.06 -5.99 35.50
C ARG A 645 -9.62 -7.00 36.51
N ALA A 646 -8.81 -7.62 37.36
CA ALA A 646 -9.25 -8.66 38.30
C ALA A 646 -9.50 -8.15 39.73
N ALA A 647 -8.98 -6.97 40.12
CA ALA A 647 -8.87 -6.57 41.52
C ALA A 647 -9.64 -5.30 41.92
N SER A 648 -10.15 -4.51 40.97
CA SER A 648 -10.88 -3.25 41.25
C SER A 648 -12.40 -3.40 41.06
N PRO A 649 -13.25 -2.77 41.90
CA PRO A 649 -14.67 -2.66 41.63
C PRO A 649 -14.92 -1.99 40.26
N PRO A 650 -16.00 -2.35 39.54
CA PRO A 650 -16.29 -1.74 38.25
C PRO A 650 -16.52 -0.22 38.41
N PRO A 651 -15.93 0.63 37.55
CA PRO A 651 -16.14 2.07 37.63
C PRO A 651 -17.63 2.40 37.41
N THR A 652 -18.14 3.42 38.09
CA THR A 652 -19.51 3.90 37.90
C THR A 652 -19.52 5.17 37.03
N ILE A 653 -20.48 5.25 36.11
CA ILE A 653 -20.74 6.44 35.29
C ILE A 653 -22.06 7.02 35.78
N HIS A 654 -22.04 8.26 36.24
CA HIS A 654 -23.25 8.94 36.73
C HIS A 654 -23.79 9.88 35.65
N VAL A 655 -25.11 9.84 35.44
CA VAL A 655 -25.78 10.56 34.36
C VAL A 655 -26.96 11.33 34.94
N TRP A 656 -26.98 12.65 34.72
CA TRP A 656 -28.03 13.55 35.15
C TRP A 656 -28.74 14.16 33.93
N PRO A 657 -29.83 13.54 33.45
CA PRO A 657 -30.53 13.90 32.22
C PRO A 657 -31.52 15.08 32.44
N VAL A 658 -31.28 15.93 33.43
CA VAL A 658 -32.17 17.03 33.84
C VAL A 658 -31.37 18.33 33.89
N ASN A 659 -31.97 19.42 33.43
CA ASN A 659 -31.40 20.75 33.55
C ASN A 659 -31.50 21.24 35.00
N LEU A 660 -30.44 21.03 35.79
CA LEU A 660 -30.38 21.46 37.19
C LEU A 660 -30.43 22.98 37.39
N LEU A 661 -30.29 23.79 36.33
CA LEU A 661 -30.39 25.25 36.40
C LEU A 661 -31.77 25.76 35.96
N ARG A 662 -32.71 24.88 35.58
CA ARG A 662 -34.10 25.22 35.31
C ARG A 662 -35.03 24.14 35.88
N PRO A 663 -35.44 24.26 37.16
CA PRO A 663 -36.36 23.29 37.76
C PRO A 663 -37.72 23.26 37.04
N ASP A 664 -38.18 24.40 36.51
CA ASP A 664 -39.49 24.56 35.84
C ASP A 664 -39.61 23.72 34.55
N SER A 665 -38.48 23.43 33.90
CA SER A 665 -38.40 22.68 32.65
C SER A 665 -37.73 21.33 32.84
N ALA A 666 -37.89 20.68 34.01
CA ALA A 666 -37.26 19.39 34.34
C ALA A 666 -37.84 18.20 33.55
N ARG A 667 -37.80 18.28 32.21
CA ARG A 667 -38.17 17.20 31.29
C ARG A 667 -36.95 16.32 31.05
N TYR A 668 -37.11 15.01 31.27
CA TYR A 668 -36.04 14.02 31.13
C TYR A 668 -35.92 13.42 29.71
N ALA A 669 -36.77 13.83 28.76
CA ALA A 669 -36.87 13.26 27.41
C ALA A 669 -36.64 14.28 26.27
N ASP A 670 -35.98 15.40 26.57
CA ASP A 670 -35.63 16.41 25.57
C ASP A 670 -34.45 15.94 24.70
N THR A 671 -34.26 16.56 23.53
CA THR A 671 -33.16 16.25 22.60
C THR A 671 -31.78 16.21 23.28
N CYS A 672 -31.54 17.12 24.22
CA CYS A 672 -30.29 17.21 24.96
C CYS A 672 -30.12 16.06 25.97
N SER A 673 -31.18 15.64 26.66
CA SER A 673 -31.09 14.52 27.61
C SER A 673 -30.87 13.20 26.89
N LEU A 674 -31.52 12.99 25.74
CA LEU A 674 -31.30 11.83 24.87
C LEU A 674 -29.88 11.80 24.30
N PHE A 675 -29.34 12.95 23.89
CA PHE A 675 -27.95 13.06 23.44
C PHE A 675 -26.96 12.73 24.56
N LEU A 676 -27.20 13.26 25.76
CA LEU A 676 -26.39 13.01 26.95
C LEU A 676 -26.41 11.51 27.31
N LEU A 677 -27.58 10.87 27.31
CA LEU A 677 -27.73 9.42 27.48
C LEU A 677 -26.94 8.64 26.42
N GLN A 678 -27.03 9.06 25.16
CA GLN A 678 -26.30 8.43 24.06
C GLN A 678 -24.78 8.54 24.26
N MET A 679 -24.26 9.67 24.73
CA MET A 679 -22.82 9.84 25.00
C MET A 679 -22.33 8.93 26.12
N ALA A 680 -23.08 8.84 27.21
CA ALA A 680 -22.74 7.94 28.30
C ALA A 680 -22.81 6.46 27.87
N CYS A 681 -23.78 6.12 27.01
CA CYS A 681 -23.90 4.78 26.42
C CYS A 681 -22.73 4.45 25.47
N VAL A 682 -22.35 5.39 24.58
CA VAL A 682 -21.20 5.23 23.68
C VAL A 682 -19.92 5.02 24.48
N LEU A 683 -19.72 5.78 25.56
CA LEU A 683 -18.60 5.57 26.47
C LEU A 683 -18.63 4.15 27.04
N ASN A 684 -19.77 3.69 27.56
CA ASN A 684 -19.92 2.32 28.10
C ASN A 684 -19.69 1.21 27.05
N MET A 685 -19.83 1.50 25.75
CA MET A 685 -19.47 0.54 24.69
C MET A 685 -17.96 0.45 24.43
N ALA A 686 -17.17 1.44 24.86
CA ALA A 686 -15.72 1.45 24.67
C ALA A 686 -15.06 0.33 25.48
N ARG A 687 -13.93 -0.20 24.96
CA ARG A 687 -13.24 -1.35 25.56
C ARG A 687 -12.82 -1.08 27.01
N ALA A 688 -12.39 0.15 27.28
CA ALA A 688 -11.99 0.66 28.60
C ALA A 688 -13.12 0.70 29.64
N TRP A 689 -14.36 0.89 29.18
CA TRP A 689 -15.51 1.21 30.03
C TRP A 689 -16.60 0.14 29.99
N ARG A 690 -16.43 -0.96 29.25
CA ARG A 690 -17.46 -2.01 29.07
C ARG A 690 -17.99 -2.65 30.36
N ARG A 691 -17.20 -2.60 31.44
CA ARG A 691 -17.60 -3.10 32.77
C ARG A 691 -18.22 -2.02 33.65
N ALA A 692 -18.24 -0.77 33.17
CA ALA A 692 -18.72 0.34 33.95
C ALA A 692 -20.23 0.23 34.17
N ARG A 693 -20.68 0.55 35.38
CA ARG A 693 -22.10 0.56 35.71
C ARG A 693 -22.66 1.95 35.46
N LEU A 694 -23.63 2.04 34.54
CA LEU A 694 -24.33 3.27 34.22
C LEU A 694 -25.44 3.52 35.25
N ARG A 695 -25.38 4.66 35.95
CA ARG A 695 -26.39 5.09 36.93
C ARG A 695 -27.03 6.39 36.46
N LEU A 696 -28.35 6.37 36.36
CA LEU A 696 -29.16 7.46 35.87
C LEU A 696 -29.94 8.06 37.05
N PHE A 697 -29.77 9.35 37.31
CA PHE A 697 -30.40 10.04 38.42
C PHE A 697 -31.64 10.79 37.93
N LEU A 698 -32.80 10.45 38.46
CA LEU A 698 -34.07 11.10 38.15
C LEU A 698 -34.49 11.96 39.34
N CYS A 699 -34.53 13.27 39.14
CA CYS A 699 -35.04 14.21 40.14
C CYS A 699 -36.56 14.12 40.21
N VAL A 700 -37.14 14.01 41.42
CA VAL A 700 -38.59 13.90 41.62
C VAL A 700 -39.08 14.92 42.65
N GLU A 701 -40.27 15.48 42.41
CA GLU A 701 -40.96 16.40 43.31
C GLU A 701 -42.12 15.74 44.08
N ALA A 702 -42.25 16.08 45.36
CA ALA A 702 -43.32 15.65 46.27
C ALA A 702 -44.68 16.18 45.80
N GLY A 703 -45.42 15.32 45.11
CA GLY A 703 -46.75 15.63 44.55
C GLY A 703 -46.99 14.95 43.20
N THR A 704 -45.91 14.59 42.49
CA THR A 704 -45.97 13.75 41.29
C THR A 704 -45.89 12.27 41.66
N MET A 705 -46.56 11.38 40.92
CA MET A 705 -46.48 9.92 41.15
C MET A 705 -45.07 9.41 40.75
N PRO A 706 -44.15 9.16 41.70
CA PRO A 706 -42.73 8.88 41.40
C PRO A 706 -42.57 7.62 40.56
N HIS A 707 -43.34 6.58 40.88
CA HIS A 707 -43.33 5.30 40.18
C HIS A 707 -43.76 5.42 38.71
N ALA A 708 -44.71 6.31 38.38
CA ALA A 708 -45.16 6.47 37.00
C ALA A 708 -44.09 7.09 36.09
N GLN A 709 -43.27 8.01 36.62
CA GLN A 709 -42.16 8.61 35.88
C GLN A 709 -40.98 7.64 35.74
N GLU A 710 -40.70 6.86 36.79
CA GLU A 710 -39.70 5.79 36.75
C GLU A 710 -40.05 4.72 35.70
N GLU A 711 -41.30 4.26 35.66
CA GLU A 711 -41.79 3.25 34.71
C GLU A 711 -41.65 3.76 33.26
N LYS A 712 -42.03 5.01 32.99
CA LYS A 712 -41.87 5.65 31.67
C LYS A 712 -40.42 5.71 31.22
N LEU A 713 -39.52 6.13 32.11
CA LEU A 713 -38.09 6.18 31.82
C LEU A 713 -37.51 4.77 31.62
N ARG A 714 -37.97 3.80 32.38
CA ARG A 714 -37.57 2.39 32.25
C ARG A 714 -38.03 1.79 30.92
N GLN A 715 -39.24 2.11 30.48
CA GLN A 715 -39.76 1.76 29.15
C GLN A 715 -38.88 2.38 28.05
N LEU A 716 -38.59 3.68 28.14
CA LEU A 716 -37.73 4.37 27.19
C LEU A 716 -36.33 3.74 27.09
N LEU A 717 -35.70 3.44 28.24
CA LEU A 717 -34.40 2.77 28.28
C LEU A 717 -34.46 1.36 27.68
N LYS A 718 -35.57 0.64 27.87
CA LYS A 718 -35.79 -0.67 27.27
C LYS A 718 -35.93 -0.58 25.75
N ASP A 719 -36.69 0.38 25.25
CA ASP A 719 -36.88 0.63 23.82
C ASP A 719 -35.55 1.02 23.15
N LEU A 720 -34.74 1.84 23.82
CA LEU A 720 -33.39 2.24 23.39
C LEU A 720 -32.32 1.17 23.66
N ARG A 721 -32.67 0.08 24.37
CA ARG A 721 -31.77 -1.01 24.78
C ARG A 721 -30.57 -0.55 25.63
N ILE A 722 -30.77 0.46 26.46
CA ILE A 722 -29.76 0.99 27.37
C ILE A 722 -29.91 0.33 28.74
N GLN A 723 -28.87 -0.37 29.20
CA GLN A 723 -28.81 -0.94 30.54
C GLN A 723 -28.28 0.11 31.53
N ALA A 724 -29.19 0.75 32.27
CA ALA A 724 -28.86 1.71 33.32
C ALA A 724 -29.62 1.40 34.62
N GLN A 725 -29.00 1.67 35.77
CA GLN A 725 -29.67 1.65 37.06
C GLN A 725 -30.29 3.03 37.32
N ILE A 726 -31.62 3.10 37.45
CA ILE A 726 -32.33 4.34 37.77
C ILE A 726 -32.25 4.58 39.27
N GLN A 727 -31.99 5.82 39.67
CA GLN A 727 -31.98 6.27 41.06
C GLN A 727 -32.87 7.50 41.21
N LEU A 728 -33.87 7.37 42.08
CA LEU A 728 -34.78 8.46 42.40
C LEU A 728 -34.12 9.37 43.42
N VAL A 729 -34.06 10.67 43.10
CA VAL A 729 -33.48 11.69 43.96
C VAL A 729 -34.57 12.70 44.30
N PRO A 730 -35.09 12.72 45.54
CA PRO A 730 -36.04 13.76 45.95
C PRO A 730 -35.29 15.09 46.06
N TRP A 731 -35.79 16.13 45.39
CA TRP A 731 -35.12 17.43 45.33
C TRP A 731 -36.00 18.62 45.76
N ASP A 732 -37.13 18.35 46.41
CA ASP A 732 -38.10 19.37 46.87
C ASP A 732 -37.48 20.45 47.76
N ALA A 733 -36.54 20.06 48.63
CA ALA A 733 -35.84 21.00 49.49
C ALA A 733 -35.04 22.03 48.68
N ILE A 734 -34.56 21.64 47.50
CA ILE A 734 -33.75 22.47 46.61
C ILE A 734 -34.65 23.33 45.72
N THR A 735 -35.71 22.75 45.14
CA THR A 735 -36.67 23.51 44.32
C THR A 735 -37.40 24.58 45.12
N ARG A 736 -37.65 24.37 46.43
CA ARG A 736 -38.18 25.42 47.33
C ARG A 736 -37.28 26.65 47.41
N LEU A 737 -35.95 26.50 47.43
CA LEU A 737 -35.02 27.64 47.45
C LEU A 737 -35.16 28.49 46.19
N HIS A 738 -35.44 27.86 45.04
CA HIS A 738 -35.71 28.58 43.80
C HIS A 738 -37.03 29.37 43.90
N TRP A 739 -38.12 28.72 44.31
CA TRP A 739 -39.44 29.35 44.39
C TRP A 739 -39.56 30.45 45.45
N GLN A 740 -38.77 30.38 46.52
CA GLN A 740 -38.67 31.46 47.52
C GLN A 740 -38.01 32.72 46.94
N THR A 741 -37.07 32.55 46.01
CA THR A 741 -36.34 33.66 45.39
C THR A 741 -37.17 34.34 44.29
N CYS A 742 -38.02 33.60 43.57
CA CYS A 742 -38.87 34.14 42.50
C CYS A 742 -40.09 34.95 43.01
N ARG A 743 -40.48 34.81 44.28
CA ARG A 743 -41.56 35.62 44.89
C ARG A 743 -41.00 36.91 45.52
N GLY A 744 -40.76 37.93 44.69
CA GLY A 744 -40.67 39.33 45.13
C GLY A 744 -42.04 39.91 45.56
N PRO A 745 -42.11 41.13 46.17
CA PRO A 745 -43.24 41.60 46.97
C PRO A 745 -44.56 41.74 46.20
N PRO A 746 -45.73 41.70 46.88
CA PRO A 746 -47.04 41.60 46.23
C PRO A 746 -47.41 42.92 45.56
N GLY A 747 -47.38 42.97 44.23
CA GLY A 747 -47.88 44.12 43.45
C GLY A 747 -47.27 44.26 42.07
N GLY A 748 -47.58 43.35 41.15
CA GLY A 748 -47.32 43.49 39.71
C GLY A 748 -48.17 42.48 38.94
N PRO A 749 -48.77 42.84 37.79
CA PRO A 749 -49.70 41.96 37.10
C PRO A 749 -48.96 40.73 36.58
N ALA A 750 -49.57 39.56 36.75
CA ALA A 750 -49.12 38.32 36.12
C ALA A 750 -49.39 38.45 34.61
N GLU A 751 -48.34 38.58 33.82
CA GLU A 751 -48.45 38.37 32.37
C GLU A 751 -48.51 36.86 32.12
N GLU A 752 -49.68 36.39 31.70
CA GLU A 752 -49.88 35.06 31.14
C GLU A 752 -49.22 35.05 29.73
N GLU A 753 -48.12 34.32 29.55
CA GLU A 753 -47.54 34.10 28.22
C GLU A 753 -48.10 32.80 27.61
N GLU A 754 -48.83 32.95 26.50
CA GLU A 754 -49.28 31.85 25.63
C GLU A 754 -48.09 31.23 24.87
N GLU A 755 -47.98 29.89 24.90
CA GLU A 755 -47.05 29.13 24.06
C GLU A 755 -47.60 29.04 22.62
N ASP A 756 -47.06 29.82 21.69
CA ASP A 756 -47.37 29.69 20.25
C ASP A 756 -46.29 28.86 19.54
N GLU A 757 -46.68 27.69 19.01
CA GLU A 757 -45.81 26.79 18.26
C GLU A 757 -45.48 27.36 16.87
N GLY A 758 -44.23 27.76 16.63
CA GLY A 758 -43.74 27.90 15.24
C GLY A 758 -42.64 28.92 14.96
N VAL A 759 -42.26 29.79 15.89
CA VAL A 759 -41.23 30.83 15.65
C VAL A 759 -40.09 30.70 16.64
N VAL A 760 -38.84 30.73 16.13
CA VAL A 760 -37.60 30.69 16.93
C VAL A 760 -37.42 32.03 17.67
N ASN A 761 -38.26 32.30 18.66
CA ASN A 761 -38.05 33.38 19.62
C ASN A 761 -37.35 32.82 20.86
N PHE A 762 -36.23 33.45 21.24
CA PHE A 762 -35.33 33.02 22.30
C PHE A 762 -35.89 33.42 23.68
N PRO A 763 -36.29 32.48 24.57
CA PRO A 763 -36.75 32.87 25.90
C PRO A 763 -35.56 33.22 26.80
N THR A 764 -35.44 34.51 27.11
CA THR A 764 -34.48 35.16 28.01
C THR A 764 -34.73 34.83 29.49
N ASN A 765 -34.35 33.63 29.96
CA ASN A 765 -34.50 33.24 31.38
C ASN A 765 -33.25 32.52 31.92
N THR A 766 -32.09 33.19 31.95
CA THR A 766 -30.90 32.76 32.76
C THR A 766 -30.77 33.55 34.05
N THR A 767 -31.74 34.45 34.32
CA THR A 767 -31.62 35.58 35.24
C THR A 767 -32.23 35.35 36.63
N GLN A 768 -32.72 34.16 36.98
CA GLN A 768 -33.50 33.99 38.23
C GLN A 768 -33.00 32.90 39.20
N VAL A 769 -31.80 32.34 39.01
CA VAL A 769 -31.29 31.28 39.90
C VAL A 769 -30.26 31.83 40.87
N SER A 770 -30.53 31.74 42.18
CA SER A 770 -29.62 32.20 43.24
C SER A 770 -28.43 31.26 43.44
N ASP A 771 -27.30 31.82 43.88
CA ASP A 771 -26.09 31.02 44.18
C ASP A 771 -26.34 29.98 45.28
N GLU A 772 -27.24 30.29 46.22
CA GLU A 772 -27.68 29.36 47.27
C GLU A 772 -28.33 28.11 46.68
N TYR A 773 -29.20 28.27 45.69
CA TYR A 773 -29.81 27.16 44.96
C TYR A 773 -28.76 26.34 44.20
N VAL A 774 -27.86 26.99 43.46
CA VAL A 774 -26.83 26.29 42.66
C VAL A 774 -25.89 25.50 43.58
N CYS A 775 -25.52 26.06 44.73
CA CYS A 775 -24.74 25.36 45.74
C CYS A 775 -25.49 24.17 46.33
N ALA A 776 -26.80 24.28 46.57
CA ALA A 776 -27.62 23.17 47.04
C ALA A 776 -27.74 22.06 45.97
N ALA A 777 -27.88 22.40 44.70
CA ALA A 777 -27.87 21.46 43.58
C ALA A 777 -26.51 20.75 43.42
N ASN A 778 -25.40 21.47 43.61
CA ASN A 778 -24.05 20.86 43.64
C ASN A 778 -23.94 19.84 44.79
N LYS A 779 -24.34 20.22 46.01
CA LYS A 779 -24.33 19.32 47.18
C LYS A 779 -25.14 18.04 46.94
N LEU A 780 -26.31 18.16 46.32
CA LEU A 780 -27.13 17.00 45.93
C LEU A 780 -26.36 16.00 45.05
N VAL A 781 -25.58 16.51 44.09
CA VAL A 781 -24.79 15.69 43.16
C VAL A 781 -23.56 15.09 43.86
N LEU A 782 -22.96 15.81 44.82
CA LEU A 782 -21.84 15.33 45.63
C LEU A 782 -22.21 14.20 46.59
N GLU A 783 -23.39 14.28 47.21
CA GLU A 783 -23.86 13.33 48.21
C GLU A 783 -24.15 11.93 47.63
N GLN A 784 -24.24 11.79 46.30
CA GLN A 784 -24.52 10.51 45.66
C GLN A 784 -23.33 9.54 45.72
N SER A 785 -23.50 8.46 46.49
CA SER A 785 -22.50 7.38 46.68
C SER A 785 -22.81 6.14 45.86
N PRO A 786 -21.81 5.30 45.45
CA PRO A 786 -20.37 5.56 45.44
C PRO A 786 -19.93 6.66 44.46
N ALA A 787 -18.77 7.26 44.72
CA ALA A 787 -18.17 8.25 43.84
C ALA A 787 -17.92 7.69 42.43
N PRO A 788 -18.38 8.37 41.37
CA PRO A 788 -18.20 7.94 39.99
C PRO A 788 -16.80 8.22 39.46
N ALA A 789 -16.44 7.43 38.46
CA ALA A 789 -15.25 7.68 37.66
C ALA A 789 -15.43 8.91 36.76
N VAL A 790 -16.63 9.09 36.16
CA VAL A 790 -17.00 10.26 35.34
C VAL A 790 -18.49 10.59 35.54
N ARG A 791 -18.81 11.89 35.58
CA ARG A 791 -20.18 12.43 35.62
C ARG A 791 -20.56 13.06 34.29
N PHE A 792 -21.75 12.75 33.77
CA PHE A 792 -22.39 13.46 32.66
C PHE A 792 -23.51 14.35 33.20
N LEU A 793 -23.38 15.65 32.99
CA LEU A 793 -24.33 16.67 33.44
C LEU A 793 -24.92 17.42 32.25
N TYR A 794 -26.17 17.86 32.39
CA TYR A 794 -26.84 18.69 31.39
C TYR A 794 -26.17 20.07 31.32
N LEU A 795 -25.77 20.51 30.13
CA LEU A 795 -25.29 21.87 29.89
C LEU A 795 -26.46 22.74 29.42
N PRO A 796 -26.89 23.76 30.19
CA PRO A 796 -27.91 24.70 29.71
C PRO A 796 -27.42 25.51 28.52
N ARG A 797 -28.36 26.12 27.76
CA ARG A 797 -27.98 27.06 26.70
C ARG A 797 -27.46 28.35 27.33
N PRO A 798 -26.41 28.98 26.76
CA PRO A 798 -25.96 30.28 27.21
C PRO A 798 -27.05 31.35 26.94
N PRO A 799 -27.05 32.46 27.70
CA PRO A 799 -27.99 33.56 27.49
C PRO A 799 -27.87 34.14 26.07
N ALA A 800 -28.96 34.74 25.56
CA ALA A 800 -28.89 35.54 24.35
C ALA A 800 -28.07 36.83 24.57
N ASP A 801 -28.22 37.44 25.75
CA ASP A 801 -27.44 38.61 26.15
C ASP A 801 -26.00 38.25 26.51
N THR A 802 -25.06 38.80 25.75
CA THR A 802 -23.62 38.62 25.95
C THR A 802 -23.11 39.23 27.26
N SER A 803 -23.82 40.20 27.84
CA SER A 803 -23.45 40.81 29.11
C SER A 803 -23.46 39.81 30.27
N LEU A 804 -24.35 38.80 30.19
CA LEU A 804 -24.58 37.77 31.20
C LEU A 804 -23.65 36.56 31.07
N TYR A 805 -22.72 36.54 30.10
CA TYR A 805 -21.79 35.42 29.91
C TYR A 805 -20.90 35.13 31.12
N PRO A 806 -20.36 36.13 31.84
CA PRO A 806 -19.60 35.87 33.06
C PRO A 806 -20.44 35.23 34.16
N LEU A 807 -21.70 35.68 34.33
CA LEU A 807 -22.63 35.11 35.32
C LEU A 807 -22.95 33.65 34.99
N TYR A 808 -23.22 33.35 33.73
CA TYR A 808 -23.46 31.98 33.26
C TYR A 808 -22.27 31.06 33.57
N LEU A 809 -21.04 31.51 33.30
CA LEU A 809 -19.85 30.73 33.60
C LEU A 809 -19.67 30.52 35.12
N HIS A 810 -19.94 31.54 35.92
CA HIS A 810 -19.90 31.46 37.38
C HIS A 810 -20.90 30.43 37.93
N GLN A 811 -22.14 30.41 37.43
CA GLN A 811 -23.14 29.42 37.82
C GLN A 811 -22.71 27.98 37.44
N LEU A 812 -22.13 27.78 36.25
CA LEU A 812 -21.57 26.47 35.87
C LEU A 812 -20.40 26.05 36.77
N GLU A 813 -19.56 27.00 37.16
CA GLU A 813 -18.45 26.75 38.06
C GLU A 813 -18.94 26.31 39.44
N LEU A 814 -19.91 27.03 40.02
CA LEU A 814 -20.56 26.68 41.28
C LEU A 814 -21.22 25.30 41.21
N LEU A 815 -21.94 25.00 40.13
CA LEU A 815 -22.61 23.72 39.93
C LEU A 815 -21.63 22.54 39.87
N THR A 816 -20.43 22.75 39.31
CA THR A 816 -19.46 21.66 39.06
C THR A 816 -18.27 21.65 40.02
N ARG A 817 -18.23 22.57 40.99
CA ARG A 817 -17.15 22.69 41.99
C ARG A 817 -17.00 21.40 42.80
N GLY A 818 -15.80 20.85 42.86
CA GLY A 818 -15.48 19.66 43.67
C GLY A 818 -16.05 18.34 43.16
N LEU A 819 -16.71 18.32 41.99
CA LEU A 819 -17.29 17.11 41.43
C LEU A 819 -16.25 16.16 40.79
N GLY A 820 -14.98 16.52 40.67
CA GLY A 820 -14.00 15.70 39.96
C GLY A 820 -14.31 15.58 38.46
N PRO A 821 -13.87 14.50 37.79
CA PRO A 821 -14.05 14.29 36.35
C PRO A 821 -15.52 14.43 35.89
N THR A 822 -15.82 15.53 35.20
CA THR A 822 -17.19 15.91 34.84
C THR A 822 -17.26 16.40 33.39
N VAL A 823 -18.30 15.97 32.68
CA VAL A 823 -18.57 16.35 31.29
C VAL A 823 -19.97 16.97 31.22
N LEU A 824 -20.01 18.26 30.93
CA LEU A 824 -21.26 18.99 30.67
C LEU A 824 -21.62 18.83 29.19
N VAL A 825 -22.85 18.43 28.88
CA VAL A 825 -23.27 18.06 27.52
C VAL A 825 -24.49 18.84 27.06
N HIS A 826 -24.42 19.45 25.87
CA HIS A 826 -25.57 20.03 25.17
C HIS A 826 -25.77 19.37 23.80
N GLY A 827 -26.94 18.77 23.58
CA GLY A 827 -27.35 18.20 22.30
C GLY A 827 -28.32 19.11 21.55
N VAL A 828 -28.10 19.30 20.24
CA VAL A 828 -28.93 20.17 19.38
C VAL A 828 -29.83 19.36 18.43
N SER A 829 -29.41 18.16 18.02
CA SER A 829 -30.14 17.31 17.07
C SER A 829 -30.51 15.95 17.67
N ALA A 830 -31.58 15.35 17.17
CA ALA A 830 -32.01 14.01 17.58
C ALA A 830 -30.98 12.96 17.15
N VAL A 831 -30.54 12.13 18.10
CA VAL A 831 -29.50 11.10 17.87
C VAL A 831 -29.98 9.66 18.09
N THR A 832 -31.24 9.48 18.50
CA THR A 832 -31.86 8.19 18.78
C THR A 832 -33.13 8.00 17.95
N SER A 833 -33.37 6.78 17.46
CA SER A 833 -34.60 6.39 16.77
C SER A 833 -35.16 5.12 17.41
N THR A 834 -36.46 5.08 17.66
CA THR A 834 -37.20 3.88 18.11
C THR A 834 -37.74 3.05 16.95
N GLN A 835 -37.79 3.63 15.75
CA GLN A 835 -38.15 2.95 14.51
C GLN A 835 -36.92 2.21 13.98
N LEU A 836 -36.99 0.88 13.92
CA LEU A 836 -35.91 0.00 13.48
C LEU A 836 -36.18 -0.58 12.10
#